data_AF-A0A3M7MKT3-F1
#
_entry.id   AF-A0A3M7MKT3-F1
#
_cell.length_a   1.000
_cell.length_b   1.000
_cell.length_c   1.000
_cell.angle_alpha   90.00
_cell.angle_beta   90.00
_cell.angle_gamma   90.00
#
_symmetry.space_group_name_H-M   'P 1'
#
loop_
_entity.id
_entity.type
_entity.pdbx_description
1 polymer ?
#
loop_
_entity_poly.entity_id
_entity_poly.type
_entity_poly.pdbx_seq_one_letter_code
_entity_poly.pdbx_strand_id
1 'polypeptide(L)'
;MSDHEISGKDALVRISATTAREIIELCGTVQFDGNTETGVNAALQLAERFAYLAYDALGDTVPDHEEMARRIMRKNGEHAQLKINEAIKSVQHLTEALAVATKELDTAREELATFYKLRETDVHKANAKAESAIAHTQTAILRILGFSGSGVALLRPSCAQQNILNDTAFYGQSPYVPAPIASGTGPWAEAYSKARATLAQLSLEEKVNLTGGASAPNGCSGNIPSIGRVGFQGMCLTDAGNGVRATDFVNGWPSGIHVGASWNKDLAHQRGIYLGGEFRAKGVNVALGPVAGPLGRISLAGRNWEGFSNDPYLAGALSSETVTGIQSQGVITSTKNSYILNHLLKTELGYQGFVVSDWVAQHAGTASANAGLDMSMPAGATFWGDSLTQAVVNGSVPESRIDDIATRILAAWYQMGQDTSFPLPGSGMPASLVEPHKAVNARNPAAKPYLLQGAIEGHVLVKNVNSALPLRSPKLLSLYGYSATSAPNNNPPSAGALGAWPYGAGAYANPEAIICGLTSTTCGSAPDIAFNGTLVSGGGSGAITPPYISAPLDALLAYAYDNDVTLLWDFINTDGTGVVDQATDACLVFINAWAVEGRDRTHLSDEYSDKLVNNIADQCSNTIVVVNNAGIRVVDGFYNHPNVTAIVYSHLPGQDSGRALVSILSGQTSPSGKLPYTVAKNESDYGKLLSPALPTSPYEFFPQANFTEGLLIDYRAFDALNIEPRFEFGFGLTYTTFTYSDLSLISTGAPTQTYPTGEILPGGKTDLWDVLFTATATVTNTGSDYPAAEIAQLYVTIPNAGVGRQLRGFFKADIGVGASVQVPFKLTRRDLSVWDVVAQDWKLQSGTYVVDVGASSRNLPLSQTITIPEDQGS
;
A
#
# COMPACT_ATOMS: atom_id res chain seq x y z
N MET A 1 -56.31 -23.36 18.19
CA MET A 1 -56.42 -22.02 18.79
C MET A 1 -55.11 -21.78 19.51
N SER A 2 -54.13 -21.08 18.94
CA SER A 2 -54.08 -19.64 18.62
C SER A 2 -54.15 -18.73 19.85
N ASP A 3 -53.22 -17.75 19.85
CA ASP A 3 -53.24 -16.43 20.47
C ASP A 3 -53.02 -16.23 21.98
N HIS A 4 -52.42 -15.06 22.23
CA HIS A 4 -51.96 -14.40 23.45
C HIS A 4 -52.91 -14.39 24.66
N GLU A 5 -52.32 -14.32 25.87
CA GLU A 5 -52.48 -13.25 26.90
C GLU A 5 -51.99 -13.76 28.30
N ILE A 6 -50.96 -13.14 28.92
CA ILE A 6 -51.02 -12.04 29.92
C ILE A 6 -51.73 -12.51 31.23
N SER A 7 -51.23 -12.41 32.47
CA SER A 7 -50.12 -11.67 33.10
C SER A 7 -49.73 -12.30 34.45
N GLY A 8 -48.63 -11.81 35.02
CA GLY A 8 -48.30 -11.86 36.44
C GLY A 8 -46.92 -11.28 36.74
N LYS A 9 -45.94 -11.50 35.84
CA LYS A 9 -44.65 -10.79 35.86
C LYS A 9 -44.66 -9.45 35.11
N ASP A 10 -45.72 -9.17 34.36
CA ASP A 10 -46.02 -7.84 33.78
C ASP A 10 -46.25 -6.74 34.83
N ALA A 11 -46.29 -7.06 36.13
CA ALA A 11 -46.32 -6.04 37.18
C ALA A 11 -44.95 -5.38 37.41
N LEU A 12 -43.83 -6.01 37.00
CA LEU A 12 -42.49 -5.42 37.08
C LEU A 12 -42.07 -4.67 35.81
N VAL A 13 -42.93 -4.62 34.78
CA VAL A 13 -42.79 -3.75 33.59
C VAL A 13 -43.89 -2.67 33.58
N ARG A 14 -44.31 -2.20 34.77
CA ARG A 14 -45.05 -0.94 34.90
C ARG A 14 -44.20 0.22 35.45
N ILE A 15 -42.88 0.14 35.33
CA ILE A 15 -42.16 1.26 34.72
C ILE A 15 -42.29 0.97 33.23
N SER A 16 -43.01 1.80 32.47
CA SER A 16 -43.32 1.47 31.07
C SER A 16 -42.02 1.11 30.33
N ALA A 17 -42.05 0.11 29.44
CA ALA A 17 -40.89 -0.23 28.61
C ALA A 17 -40.37 1.00 27.83
N THR A 18 -41.23 2.01 27.61
CA THR A 18 -40.88 3.35 27.09
C THR A 18 -40.01 4.14 28.06
N THR A 19 -40.33 4.15 29.35
CA THR A 19 -39.55 4.80 30.42
C THR A 19 -38.20 4.11 30.63
N ALA A 20 -38.15 2.77 30.64
CA ALA A 20 -36.87 2.05 30.72
C ALA A 20 -35.98 2.27 29.47
N ARG A 21 -36.58 2.48 28.30
CA ARG A 21 -35.88 2.74 27.03
C ARG A 21 -35.42 4.20 26.91
N GLU A 22 -36.20 5.17 27.38
CA GLU A 22 -35.78 6.57 27.54
C GLU A 22 -34.63 6.70 28.56
N ILE A 23 -34.65 5.90 29.64
CA ILE A 23 -33.57 5.84 30.64
C ILE A 23 -32.26 5.29 30.06
N ILE A 24 -32.34 4.33 29.13
CA ILE A 24 -31.18 3.75 28.44
C ILE A 24 -30.69 4.66 27.31
N GLU A 25 -31.60 5.32 26.57
CA GLU A 25 -31.27 6.34 25.56
C GLU A 25 -30.60 7.58 26.19
N LEU A 26 -31.05 8.03 27.37
CA LEU A 26 -30.49 9.20 28.07
C LEU A 26 -29.08 8.97 28.62
N CYS A 27 -28.73 7.73 28.97
CA CYS A 27 -27.34 7.33 29.27
C CYS A 27 -26.43 7.36 28.03
N GLY A 28 -26.99 7.35 26.82
CA GLY A 28 -26.24 7.36 25.56
C GLY A 28 -25.98 8.75 24.97
N THR A 29 -26.67 9.81 25.42
CA THR A 29 -26.71 11.11 24.71
C THR A 29 -26.02 12.29 25.39
N VAL A 30 -25.41 12.18 26.57
CA VAL A 30 -24.71 13.32 27.21
C VAL A 30 -23.23 13.00 27.39
N GLN A 31 -22.42 13.42 26.41
CA GLN A 31 -20.96 13.50 26.55
C GLN A 31 -20.63 14.73 27.41
N PHE A 32 -20.06 14.48 28.59
CA PHE A 32 -19.64 15.50 29.54
C PHE A 32 -18.32 16.13 29.08
N ASP A 33 -18.38 17.31 28.47
CA ASP A 33 -17.24 18.21 28.41
C ASP A 33 -17.30 19.13 29.64
N GLY A 34 -16.37 18.96 30.57
CA GLY A 34 -16.28 19.72 31.82
C GLY A 34 -16.03 21.22 31.64
N ASN A 35 -15.98 21.72 30.40
CA ASN A 35 -15.65 23.11 30.08
C ASN A 35 -16.83 23.97 29.60
N THR A 36 -18.07 23.48 29.54
CA THR A 36 -19.21 24.32 29.13
C THR A 36 -20.37 24.34 30.13
N GLU A 37 -20.86 25.55 30.41
CA GLU A 37 -22.06 25.84 31.22
C GLU A 37 -23.32 25.07 30.74
N THR A 38 -23.30 24.64 29.48
CA THR A 38 -24.35 23.87 28.80
C THR A 38 -24.41 22.40 29.24
N GLY A 39 -23.27 21.74 29.44
CA GLY A 39 -23.21 20.32 29.84
C GLY A 39 -23.71 20.08 31.26
N VAL A 40 -23.43 21.01 32.17
CA VAL A 40 -23.88 20.93 33.57
C VAL A 40 -25.37 21.24 33.71
N ASN A 41 -25.90 22.21 32.93
CA ASN A 41 -27.34 22.50 32.90
C ASN A 41 -28.18 21.36 32.28
N ALA A 42 -27.60 20.58 31.36
CA ALA A 42 -28.25 19.41 30.76
C ALA A 42 -28.35 18.23 31.75
N ALA A 43 -27.32 17.99 32.56
CA ALA A 43 -27.37 16.99 33.63
C ALA A 43 -28.38 17.35 34.73
N LEU A 44 -28.57 18.66 35.00
CA LEU A 44 -29.56 19.21 35.93
C LEU A 44 -31.01 18.98 35.47
N GLN A 45 -31.31 19.31 34.20
CA GLN A 45 -32.62 19.06 33.60
C GLN A 45 -32.96 17.57 33.53
N LEU A 46 -31.93 16.72 33.42
CA LEU A 46 -32.06 15.28 33.41
C LEU A 46 -32.45 14.76 34.81
N ALA A 47 -31.71 15.16 35.84
CA ALA A 47 -31.98 14.74 37.23
C ALA A 47 -33.37 15.18 37.73
N GLU A 48 -33.84 16.37 37.34
CA GLU A 48 -35.19 16.85 37.66
C GLU A 48 -36.29 16.08 36.92
N ARG A 49 -36.08 15.72 35.64
CA ARG A 49 -36.98 14.84 34.87
C ARG A 49 -37.08 13.43 35.46
N PHE A 50 -35.97 12.87 35.92
CA PHE A 50 -35.91 11.55 36.57
C PHE A 50 -36.66 11.53 37.90
N ALA A 51 -36.53 12.57 38.73
CA ALA A 51 -37.26 12.69 39.99
C ALA A 51 -38.78 12.81 39.77
N TYR A 52 -39.21 13.49 38.70
CA TYR A 52 -40.62 13.63 38.32
C TYR A 52 -41.24 12.30 37.86
N LEU A 53 -40.54 11.55 37.00
CA LEU A 53 -40.97 10.23 36.50
C LEU A 53 -41.07 9.17 37.61
N ALA A 54 -40.18 9.22 38.60
CA ALA A 54 -40.20 8.33 39.75
C ALA A 54 -41.37 8.63 40.70
N TYR A 55 -41.75 9.91 40.85
CA TYR A 55 -42.88 10.33 41.67
C TYR A 55 -44.24 9.98 41.04
N ASP A 56 -44.34 10.11 39.71
CA ASP A 56 -45.53 9.75 38.91
C ASP A 56 -45.80 8.24 38.94
N ALA A 57 -44.75 7.41 38.85
CA ALA A 57 -44.84 5.95 38.94
C ALA A 57 -45.28 5.43 40.33
N LEU A 58 -45.05 6.21 41.39
CA LEU A 58 -45.45 5.86 42.76
C LEU A 58 -46.90 6.27 43.09
N GLY A 59 -47.49 7.19 42.31
CA GLY A 59 -48.85 7.70 42.53
C GLY A 59 -49.97 6.71 42.21
N ASP A 60 -49.75 5.77 41.28
CA ASP A 60 -50.85 5.06 40.60
C ASP A 60 -50.96 3.54 40.83
N THR A 61 -50.08 2.89 41.59
CA THR A 61 -50.13 1.42 41.78
C THR A 61 -50.39 0.93 43.20
N VAL A 62 -50.69 1.80 44.17
CA VAL A 62 -50.77 1.40 45.58
C VAL A 62 -52.10 0.74 46.04
N PRO A 63 -53.29 0.90 45.43
CA PRO A 63 -54.51 0.33 46.04
C PRO A 63 -55.27 -0.76 45.27
N ASP A 64 -54.65 -1.63 44.45
CA ASP A 64 -55.39 -2.80 43.91
C ASP A 64 -54.66 -4.15 43.94
N HIS A 65 -53.70 -4.29 44.86
CA HIS A 65 -52.97 -5.54 45.07
C HIS A 65 -53.77 -6.59 45.87
N GLU A 66 -54.81 -6.18 46.62
CA GLU A 66 -55.74 -7.12 47.25
C GLU A 66 -56.61 -7.85 46.20
N GLU A 67 -57.07 -7.16 45.16
CA GLU A 67 -57.92 -7.75 44.10
C GLU A 67 -57.10 -8.68 43.18
N MET A 68 -55.84 -8.32 42.91
CA MET A 68 -54.90 -9.18 42.17
C MET A 68 -54.52 -10.45 42.96
N ALA A 69 -54.29 -10.33 44.27
CA ALA A 69 -54.05 -11.48 45.15
C ALA A 69 -55.28 -12.38 45.29
N ARG A 70 -56.50 -11.80 45.37
CA ARG A 70 -57.78 -12.54 45.35
C ARG A 70 -58.04 -13.25 44.01
N ARG A 71 -57.58 -12.71 42.88
CA ARG A 71 -57.67 -13.35 41.54
C ARG A 71 -56.75 -14.58 41.39
N ILE A 72 -55.56 -14.57 41.99
CA ILE A 72 -54.63 -15.72 41.94
C ILE A 72 -55.10 -16.85 42.86
N MET A 73 -55.68 -16.54 44.02
CA MET A 73 -56.23 -17.54 44.95
C MET A 73 -57.42 -18.34 44.40
N ARG A 74 -58.18 -17.82 43.43
CA ARG A 74 -59.38 -18.50 42.91
C ARG A 74 -59.14 -19.54 41.81
N LYS A 75 -57.96 -19.68 41.20
CA LYS A 75 -57.83 -20.47 39.94
C LYS A 75 -56.73 -21.53 39.84
N ASN A 76 -55.68 -21.53 40.68
CA ASN A 76 -54.58 -22.52 40.59
C ASN A 76 -54.44 -23.49 41.78
N GLY A 77 -55.34 -23.47 42.77
CA GLY A 77 -55.28 -24.38 43.93
C GLY A 77 -54.08 -24.13 44.88
N GLU A 78 -54.15 -24.67 46.10
CA GLU A 78 -53.38 -24.28 47.31
C GLU A 78 -51.84 -24.48 47.31
N HIS A 79 -51.18 -24.54 46.16
CA HIS A 79 -49.70 -24.54 46.05
C HIS A 79 -49.08 -23.12 45.99
N ALA A 80 -49.78 -22.09 46.47
CA ALA A 80 -49.40 -20.67 46.30
C ALA A 80 -48.70 -19.99 47.50
N GLN A 81 -48.59 -20.65 48.66
CA GLN A 81 -48.15 -19.99 49.91
C GLN A 81 -46.68 -19.54 49.88
N LEU A 82 -45.80 -20.24 49.15
CA LEU A 82 -44.37 -19.92 49.09
C LEU A 82 -44.10 -18.60 48.34
N LYS A 83 -44.88 -18.33 47.28
CA LYS A 83 -44.70 -17.16 46.40
C LYS A 83 -45.21 -15.85 47.00
N ILE A 84 -46.16 -15.93 47.95
CA ILE A 84 -46.73 -14.76 48.65
C ILE A 84 -45.72 -14.18 49.65
N ASN A 85 -44.99 -15.05 50.37
CA ASN A 85 -43.99 -14.61 51.35
C ASN A 85 -42.75 -13.99 50.69
N GLU A 86 -42.39 -14.42 49.48
CA GLU A 86 -41.34 -13.80 48.67
C GLU A 86 -41.75 -12.40 48.16
N ALA A 87 -43.02 -12.21 47.80
CA ALA A 87 -43.54 -10.92 47.34
C ALA A 87 -43.53 -9.86 48.45
N ILE A 88 -43.91 -10.22 49.69
CA ILE A 88 -43.93 -9.30 50.83
C ILE A 88 -42.52 -8.85 51.23
N LYS A 89 -41.53 -9.76 51.24
CA LYS A 89 -40.12 -9.42 51.49
C LYS A 89 -39.53 -8.50 50.43
N SER A 90 -39.96 -8.63 49.18
CA SER A 90 -39.47 -7.81 48.07
C SER A 90 -39.95 -6.36 48.18
N VAL A 91 -41.15 -6.12 48.71
CA VAL A 91 -41.73 -4.78 48.88
C VAL A 91 -41.06 -3.99 50.00
N GLN A 92 -40.72 -4.62 51.13
CA GLN A 92 -40.02 -3.95 52.23
C GLN A 92 -38.60 -3.48 51.85
N HIS A 93 -37.88 -4.27 51.05
CA HIS A 93 -36.55 -3.89 50.57
C HIS A 93 -36.56 -2.69 49.60
N LEU A 94 -37.60 -2.55 48.79
CA LEU A 94 -37.75 -1.42 47.86
C LEU A 94 -37.95 -0.09 48.59
N THR A 95 -38.71 -0.08 49.69
CA THR A 95 -38.94 1.13 50.49
C THR A 95 -37.67 1.64 51.16
N GLU A 96 -36.81 0.74 51.65
CA GLU A 96 -35.51 1.10 52.25
C GLU A 96 -34.49 1.58 51.20
N ALA A 97 -34.46 0.97 50.02
CA ALA A 97 -33.57 1.37 48.92
C ALA A 97 -33.88 2.79 48.42
N LEU A 98 -35.17 3.14 48.36
CA LEU A 98 -35.63 4.45 47.90
C LEU A 98 -35.27 5.57 48.89
N ALA A 99 -35.39 5.33 50.20
CA ALA A 99 -35.03 6.31 51.23
C ALA A 99 -33.53 6.68 51.21
N VAL A 100 -32.65 5.73 50.87
CA VAL A 100 -31.21 5.99 50.76
C VAL A 100 -30.84 6.68 49.46
N ALA A 101 -31.50 6.34 48.35
CA ALA A 101 -31.28 7.01 47.07
C ALA A 101 -31.64 8.50 47.12
N THR A 102 -32.71 8.86 47.84
CA THR A 102 -33.08 10.27 48.07
C THR A 102 -31.96 11.06 48.78
N LYS A 103 -31.31 10.47 49.77
CA LYS A 103 -30.21 11.10 50.52
C LYS A 103 -28.96 11.35 49.67
N GLU A 104 -28.64 10.43 48.76
CA GLU A 104 -27.53 10.57 47.81
C GLU A 104 -27.81 11.71 46.80
N LEU A 105 -29.06 11.85 46.34
CA LEU A 105 -29.46 12.93 45.45
C LEU A 105 -29.43 14.31 46.13
N ASP A 106 -29.79 14.40 47.41
CA ASP A 106 -29.68 15.65 48.18
C ASP A 106 -28.21 16.06 48.36
N THR A 107 -27.31 15.09 48.59
CA THR A 107 -25.86 15.35 48.69
C THR A 107 -25.28 15.82 47.35
N ALA A 108 -25.70 15.20 46.24
CA ALA A 108 -25.29 15.64 44.90
C ALA A 108 -25.69 17.10 44.61
N ARG A 109 -26.88 17.52 45.08
CA ARG A 109 -27.35 18.92 44.93
C ARG A 109 -26.50 19.91 45.72
N GLU A 110 -26.05 19.56 46.92
CA GLU A 110 -25.17 20.42 47.73
C GLU A 110 -23.77 20.59 47.12
N GLU A 111 -23.20 19.50 46.60
CA GLU A 111 -21.90 19.53 45.91
C GLU A 111 -21.96 20.37 44.63
N LEU A 112 -23.08 20.31 43.92
CA LEU A 112 -23.32 21.11 42.71
C LEU A 112 -23.53 22.60 43.02
N ALA A 113 -24.22 22.93 44.12
CA ALA A 113 -24.33 24.32 44.59
C ALA A 113 -22.96 24.91 44.95
N THR A 114 -22.01 24.07 45.36
CA THR A 114 -20.63 24.46 45.65
C THR A 114 -19.80 24.62 44.37
N PHE A 115 -20.01 23.76 43.36
CA PHE A 115 -19.42 23.91 42.03
C PHE A 115 -19.72 25.29 41.41
N TYR A 116 -20.99 25.70 41.38
CA TYR A 116 -21.37 26.98 40.76
C TYR A 116 -20.75 28.21 41.44
N LYS A 117 -20.46 28.12 42.75
CA LYS A 117 -19.75 29.18 43.48
C LYS A 117 -18.25 29.24 43.17
N LEU A 118 -17.65 28.11 42.82
CA LEU A 118 -16.20 27.97 42.61
C LEU A 118 -15.77 28.11 41.14
N ARG A 119 -16.67 27.89 40.18
CA ARG A 119 -16.32 27.79 38.74
C ARG A 119 -15.63 29.02 38.14
N GLU A 120 -15.88 30.21 38.70
CA GLU A 120 -15.27 31.46 38.21
C GLU A 120 -13.97 31.82 38.94
N THR A 121 -13.64 31.11 40.04
CA THR A 121 -12.53 31.49 40.93
C THR A 121 -11.48 30.39 41.13
N ASP A 122 -11.84 29.11 41.03
CA ASP A 122 -10.92 27.96 41.16
C ASP A 122 -11.47 26.75 40.36
N VAL A 123 -11.09 26.68 39.09
CA VAL A 123 -11.60 25.69 38.11
C VAL A 123 -11.26 24.26 38.51
N HIS A 124 -10.09 24.01 39.13
CA HIS A 124 -9.72 22.66 39.56
C HIS A 124 -10.56 22.18 40.75
N LYS A 125 -10.85 23.04 41.74
CA LYS A 125 -11.77 22.67 42.83
C LYS A 125 -13.22 22.57 42.37
N ALA A 126 -13.64 23.40 41.42
CA ALA A 126 -14.95 23.30 40.81
C ALA A 126 -15.11 21.94 40.13
N ASN A 127 -14.16 21.52 39.29
CA ASN A 127 -14.22 20.24 38.59
C ASN A 127 -14.28 19.04 39.56
N ALA A 128 -13.52 19.07 40.66
CA ALA A 128 -13.61 18.03 41.70
C ALA A 128 -15.00 17.95 42.37
N LYS A 129 -15.70 19.08 42.51
CA LYS A 129 -17.06 19.15 43.06
C LYS A 129 -18.11 18.66 42.06
N ALA A 130 -17.91 18.93 40.77
CA ALA A 130 -18.73 18.37 39.69
C ALA A 130 -18.59 16.83 39.61
N GLU A 131 -17.38 16.29 39.70
CA GLU A 131 -17.15 14.84 39.73
C GLU A 131 -17.79 14.16 40.96
N SER A 132 -17.72 14.79 42.13
CA SER A 132 -18.36 14.30 43.36
C SER A 132 -19.89 14.24 43.24
N ALA A 133 -20.52 15.29 42.68
CA ALA A 133 -21.97 15.32 42.46
C ALA A 133 -22.44 14.22 41.49
N ILE A 134 -21.65 13.94 40.44
CA ILE A 134 -21.92 12.85 39.49
C ILE A 134 -21.86 11.49 40.18
N ALA A 135 -20.89 11.25 41.05
CA ALA A 135 -20.74 9.97 41.77
C ALA A 135 -21.91 9.67 42.73
N HIS A 136 -22.39 10.68 43.46
CA HIS A 136 -23.56 10.53 44.34
C HIS A 136 -24.85 10.27 43.54
N THR A 137 -25.00 10.91 42.38
CA THR A 137 -26.15 10.69 41.48
C THR A 137 -26.16 9.27 40.90
N GLN A 138 -25.00 8.74 40.49
CA GLN A 138 -24.87 7.35 40.03
C GLN A 138 -25.16 6.33 41.13
N THR A 139 -24.74 6.62 42.36
CA THR A 139 -24.99 5.76 43.53
C THR A 139 -26.49 5.68 43.88
N ALA A 140 -27.22 6.79 43.77
CA ALA A 140 -28.66 6.82 43.94
C ALA A 140 -29.38 5.91 42.93
N ILE A 141 -28.99 6.00 41.65
CA ILE A 141 -29.56 5.22 40.55
C ILE A 141 -29.35 3.71 40.77
N LEU A 142 -28.15 3.30 41.17
CA LEU A 142 -27.83 1.89 41.40
C LEU A 142 -28.60 1.29 42.59
N ARG A 143 -28.87 2.08 43.64
CA ARG A 143 -29.68 1.64 44.79
C ARG A 143 -31.15 1.44 44.42
N ILE A 144 -31.71 2.30 43.58
CA ILE A 144 -33.08 2.18 43.07
C ILE A 144 -33.27 0.91 42.23
N LEU A 145 -32.23 0.49 41.52
CA LEU A 145 -32.23 -0.71 40.66
C LEU A 145 -32.01 -2.04 41.43
N GLY A 146 -31.90 -2.01 42.76
CA GLY A 146 -31.98 -3.21 43.62
C GLY A 146 -30.70 -4.03 43.77
N PHE A 147 -29.53 -3.51 43.42
CA PHE A 147 -28.26 -4.21 43.60
C PHE A 147 -27.76 -4.14 45.05
N SER A 148 -27.70 -5.26 45.77
CA SER A 148 -27.14 -5.34 47.13
C SER A 148 -25.62 -5.57 47.11
N GLY A 149 -24.89 -4.59 47.65
CA GLY A 149 -23.67 -4.76 48.44
C GLY A 149 -22.36 -5.21 47.79
N SER A 150 -22.35 -6.15 46.83
CA SER A 150 -21.10 -6.72 46.31
C SER A 150 -21.02 -6.76 44.77
N GLY A 151 -22.05 -6.29 44.08
CA GLY A 151 -22.09 -6.16 42.62
C GLY A 151 -21.63 -4.81 42.06
N VAL A 152 -21.10 -3.90 42.90
CA VAL A 152 -20.66 -2.55 42.50
C VAL A 152 -19.46 -2.59 41.54
N ALA A 153 -18.77 -3.73 41.43
CA ALA A 153 -17.61 -3.86 40.54
C ALA A 153 -17.94 -4.05 39.05
N LEU A 154 -19.22 -4.23 38.65
CA LEU A 154 -19.57 -4.65 37.28
C LEU A 154 -20.32 -3.61 36.42
N LEU A 155 -20.50 -2.38 36.89
CA LEU A 155 -20.96 -1.27 36.03
C LEU A 155 -20.15 0.00 36.32
N ARG A 156 -18.85 -0.06 36.00
CA ARG A 156 -18.16 1.15 35.52
C ARG A 156 -18.54 1.31 34.05
N PRO A 157 -19.05 2.46 33.58
CA PRO A 157 -19.08 2.72 32.15
C PRO A 157 -17.63 2.72 31.66
N SER A 158 -17.33 2.00 30.58
CA SER A 158 -16.10 2.22 29.83
C SER A 158 -16.10 3.69 29.40
N CYS A 159 -15.25 4.49 30.05
CA CYS A 159 -14.97 5.87 29.68
C CYS A 159 -14.69 5.92 28.18
N ALA A 160 -15.44 6.73 27.44
CA ALA A 160 -15.06 7.08 26.07
C ALA A 160 -13.67 7.76 26.16
N GLN A 161 -12.68 7.12 25.56
CA GLN A 161 -11.30 7.60 25.58
C GLN A 161 -11.25 8.92 24.78
N GLN A 162 -10.79 10.01 25.41
CA GLN A 162 -10.59 11.28 24.70
C GLN A 162 -9.69 11.04 23.49
N ASN A 163 -10.02 11.68 22.36
CA ASN A 163 -9.18 11.65 21.17
C ASN A 163 -7.76 12.09 21.52
N ILE A 164 -6.77 11.36 21.03
CA ILE A 164 -5.36 11.69 21.16
C ILE A 164 -5.09 12.88 20.24
N LEU A 165 -4.82 14.03 20.85
CA LEU A 165 -4.53 15.28 20.15
C LEU A 165 -3.03 15.55 20.01
N ASN A 166 -2.19 14.73 20.65
CA ASN A 166 -0.73 14.91 20.68
C ASN A 166 -0.01 13.56 20.54
N ASP A 167 1.04 13.53 19.72
CA ASP A 167 1.85 12.34 19.43
C ASP A 167 2.65 11.84 20.65
N THR A 168 2.74 12.63 21.72
CA THR A 168 3.31 12.21 23.01
C THR A 168 2.72 10.90 23.54
N ALA A 169 1.48 10.55 23.16
CA ALA A 169 0.87 9.27 23.49
C ALA A 169 1.64 8.05 22.92
N PHE A 170 2.42 8.25 21.86
CA PHE A 170 3.22 7.22 21.18
C PHE A 170 4.71 7.28 21.53
N TYR A 171 5.18 8.35 22.18
CA TYR A 171 6.58 8.47 22.58
C TYR A 171 6.98 7.35 23.55
N GLY A 172 8.13 6.72 23.29
CA GLY A 172 8.66 5.61 24.10
C GLY A 172 8.09 4.23 23.75
N GLN A 173 7.15 4.12 22.80
CA GLN A 173 6.66 2.83 22.32
C GLN A 173 7.65 2.12 21.38
N SER A 174 8.62 2.85 20.82
CA SER A 174 9.76 2.31 20.07
C SER A 174 11.07 2.63 20.80
N PRO A 175 12.03 1.69 20.85
CA PRO A 175 13.33 1.96 21.46
C PRO A 175 14.09 3.03 20.66
N TYR A 176 14.72 3.98 21.35
CA TYR A 176 15.64 4.91 20.70
C TYR A 176 16.92 4.17 20.29
N VAL A 177 17.24 4.20 18.99
CA VAL A 177 18.48 3.65 18.45
C VAL A 177 19.31 4.78 17.86
N PRO A 178 20.50 5.10 18.41
CA PRO A 178 21.35 6.14 17.86
C PRO A 178 21.81 5.78 16.44
N ALA A 179 21.97 6.78 15.58
CA ALA A 179 22.45 6.55 14.21
C ALA A 179 23.88 6.01 14.22
N PRO A 180 24.16 4.83 13.62
CA PRO A 180 25.52 4.33 13.53
C PRO A 180 26.34 5.16 12.53
N ILE A 181 27.58 5.47 12.90
CA ILE A 181 28.55 6.08 11.99
C ILE A 181 28.89 5.06 10.90
N ALA A 182 28.83 5.47 9.64
CA ALA A 182 29.20 4.59 8.54
C ALA A 182 30.66 4.14 8.64
N SER A 183 30.90 2.83 8.50
CA SER A 183 32.24 2.27 8.51
C SER A 183 33.05 2.68 7.28
N GLY A 184 32.38 2.85 6.13
CA GLY A 184 33.03 3.12 4.85
C GLY A 184 33.99 1.99 4.47
N THR A 185 33.62 0.74 4.75
CA THR A 185 34.45 -0.45 4.47
C THR A 185 34.06 -1.12 3.15
N GLY A 186 34.86 -2.09 2.70
CA GLY A 186 34.58 -2.86 1.49
C GLY A 186 34.53 -1.98 0.23
N PRO A 187 33.52 -2.14 -0.65
CA PRO A 187 33.42 -1.41 -1.92
C PRO A 187 33.32 0.12 -1.81
N TRP A 188 33.09 0.66 -0.60
CA TRP A 188 32.89 2.09 -0.34
C TRP A 188 34.15 2.79 0.21
N ALA A 189 35.24 2.05 0.47
CA ALA A 189 36.40 2.57 1.18
C ALA A 189 37.09 3.75 0.49
N GLU A 190 37.24 3.70 -0.83
CA GLU A 190 37.83 4.81 -1.59
C GLU A 190 36.94 6.06 -1.54
N ALA A 191 35.63 5.90 -1.77
CA ALA A 191 34.68 7.00 -1.76
C ALA A 191 34.60 7.68 -0.37
N TYR A 192 34.59 6.89 0.70
CA TYR A 192 34.63 7.41 2.07
C TYR A 192 35.96 8.11 2.41
N SER A 193 37.08 7.65 1.85
CA SER A 193 38.36 8.33 2.00
C SER A 193 38.32 9.73 1.37
N LYS A 194 37.86 9.84 0.12
CA LYS A 194 37.69 11.12 -0.59
C LYS A 194 36.67 12.03 0.10
N ALA A 195 35.55 11.47 0.55
CA ALA A 195 34.52 12.20 1.28
C ALA A 195 35.07 12.83 2.55
N ARG A 196 35.81 12.08 3.38
CA ARG A 196 36.44 12.61 4.61
C ARG A 196 37.49 13.68 4.33
N ALA A 197 38.30 13.51 3.28
CA ALA A 197 39.28 14.52 2.86
C ALA A 197 38.61 15.83 2.39
N THR A 198 37.44 15.73 1.76
CA THR A 198 36.62 16.89 1.36
C THR A 198 35.96 17.54 2.57
N LEU A 199 35.34 16.73 3.43
CA LEU A 199 34.66 17.17 4.65
C LEU A 199 35.58 17.97 5.57
N ALA A 200 36.85 17.54 5.73
CA ALA A 200 37.84 18.22 6.55
C ALA A 200 38.13 19.67 6.12
N GLN A 201 37.74 20.04 4.90
CA GLN A 201 37.89 21.39 4.38
C GLN A 201 36.63 22.25 4.59
N LEU A 202 35.48 21.67 4.95
CA LEU A 202 34.19 22.36 5.01
C LEU A 202 33.96 23.04 6.36
N SER A 203 33.36 24.23 6.32
CA SER A 203 32.78 24.86 7.52
C SER A 203 31.53 24.12 7.97
N LEU A 204 31.09 24.34 9.22
CA LEU A 204 29.83 23.77 9.72
C LEU A 204 28.64 24.18 8.84
N GLU A 205 28.60 25.44 8.39
CA GLU A 205 27.55 25.96 7.50
C GLU A 205 27.57 25.24 6.14
N GLU A 206 28.76 25.03 5.56
CA GLU A 206 28.91 24.26 4.32
C GLU A 206 28.47 22.80 4.50
N LYS A 207 28.77 22.17 5.64
CA LYS A 207 28.29 20.81 5.97
C LYS A 207 26.77 20.77 6.07
N VAL A 208 26.15 21.74 6.73
CA VAL A 208 24.68 21.84 6.87
C VAL A 208 24.01 22.11 5.52
N ASN A 209 24.62 22.90 4.64
CA ASN A 209 24.09 23.16 3.29
C ASN A 209 24.04 21.89 2.41
N LEU A 210 24.85 20.87 2.69
CA LEU A 210 24.76 19.57 2.00
C LEU A 210 23.51 18.78 2.41
N THR A 211 22.92 19.06 3.58
CA THR A 211 21.84 18.25 4.16
C THR A 211 20.45 18.76 3.79
N GLY A 212 20.35 19.92 3.12
CA GLY A 212 19.07 20.59 2.89
C GLY A 212 18.87 21.00 1.45
N GLY A 213 17.68 20.70 0.92
CA GLY A 213 17.28 21.20 -0.39
C GLY A 213 17.21 22.72 -0.45
N ALA A 214 17.52 23.27 -1.63
CA ALA A 214 17.45 24.69 -1.95
C ALA A 214 16.74 24.90 -3.31
N SER A 215 16.21 26.10 -3.54
CA SER A 215 15.64 26.46 -4.84
C SER A 215 16.73 26.65 -5.90
N ALA A 216 16.48 26.18 -7.12
CA ALA A 216 17.34 26.39 -8.27
C ALA A 216 16.50 26.70 -9.52
N PRO A 217 17.01 27.45 -10.51
CA PRO A 217 16.29 27.79 -11.73
C PRO A 217 16.32 26.64 -12.76
N ASN A 218 16.01 25.43 -12.33
CA ASN A 218 15.96 24.23 -13.17
C ASN A 218 14.69 23.40 -12.86
N GLY A 219 14.47 22.34 -13.63
CA GLY A 219 13.30 21.46 -13.51
C GLY A 219 13.47 20.28 -12.54
N CYS A 220 14.52 20.28 -11.70
CA CYS A 220 14.75 19.18 -10.76
C CYS A 220 13.69 19.19 -9.63
N SER A 221 13.22 18.02 -9.20
CA SER A 221 12.30 17.89 -8.06
C SER A 221 12.90 18.42 -6.74
N GLY A 222 14.23 18.34 -6.59
CA GLY A 222 14.98 18.90 -5.47
C GLY A 222 16.41 19.22 -5.87
N ASN A 223 17.06 20.18 -5.19
CA ASN A 223 18.43 20.60 -5.48
C ASN A 223 19.26 20.76 -4.21
N ILE A 224 20.52 20.32 -4.24
CA ILE A 224 21.53 20.65 -3.24
C ILE A 224 22.46 21.73 -3.81
N PRO A 225 22.75 22.82 -3.08
CA PRO A 225 23.60 23.90 -3.55
C PRO A 225 25.05 23.46 -3.78
N SER A 226 25.73 24.13 -4.71
CA SER A 226 27.15 23.91 -4.99
C SER A 226 28.07 24.47 -3.90
N ILE A 227 29.23 23.86 -3.70
CA ILE A 227 30.31 24.37 -2.85
C ILE A 227 31.58 24.49 -3.71
N GLY A 228 31.70 25.63 -4.40
CA GLY A 228 32.71 25.84 -5.45
C GLY A 228 34.16 25.69 -4.98
N ARG A 229 34.47 26.05 -3.72
CA ARG A 229 35.84 25.98 -3.18
C ARG A 229 36.40 24.55 -3.11
N VAL A 230 35.53 23.55 -2.94
CA VAL A 230 35.92 22.13 -2.93
C VAL A 230 35.53 21.40 -4.22
N GLY A 231 35.09 22.12 -5.25
CA GLY A 231 34.71 21.56 -6.54
C GLY A 231 33.38 20.79 -6.55
N PHE A 232 32.59 20.85 -5.48
CA PHE A 232 31.26 20.22 -5.44
C PHE A 232 30.25 21.07 -6.21
N GLN A 233 29.68 20.51 -7.28
CA GLN A 233 28.83 21.25 -8.22
C GLN A 233 27.36 21.36 -7.79
N GLY A 234 27.00 20.79 -6.64
CA GLY A 234 25.61 20.61 -6.21
C GLY A 234 25.04 19.29 -6.71
N MET A 235 23.77 19.03 -6.39
CA MET A 235 23.07 17.83 -6.84
C MET A 235 21.65 18.14 -7.30
N CYS A 236 21.25 17.55 -8.42
CA CYS A 236 19.87 17.51 -8.88
C CYS A 236 19.23 16.17 -8.48
N LEU A 237 18.10 16.23 -7.78
CA LEU A 237 17.26 15.08 -7.43
C LEU A 237 16.00 15.16 -8.26
N THR A 238 15.62 14.09 -8.97
CA THR A 238 14.49 14.14 -9.89
C THR A 238 13.76 12.80 -9.97
N ASP A 239 12.43 12.90 -10.07
CA ASP A 239 11.53 11.77 -10.30
C ASP A 239 11.73 11.20 -11.71
N ALA A 240 11.55 9.91 -11.96
CA ALA A 240 10.93 8.88 -11.14
C ALA A 240 11.56 7.48 -11.39
N GLY A 241 11.10 6.46 -10.65
CA GLY A 241 11.44 5.05 -10.91
C GLY A 241 10.98 4.50 -12.28
N ASN A 242 10.18 5.25 -13.03
CA ASN A 242 9.62 4.84 -14.33
C ASN A 242 10.06 5.70 -15.53
N GLY A 243 10.87 6.74 -15.33
CA GLY A 243 11.25 7.68 -16.38
C GLY A 243 11.74 9.00 -15.79
N VAL A 244 12.47 9.81 -16.55
CA VAL A 244 12.80 11.17 -16.11
C VAL A 244 11.56 12.06 -16.29
N ARG A 245 10.93 12.42 -15.18
CA ARG A 245 9.64 13.13 -15.17
C ARG A 245 9.80 14.59 -15.61
N ALA A 246 8.75 15.13 -16.23
CA ALA A 246 8.54 16.57 -16.46
C ALA A 246 9.65 17.25 -17.28
N THR A 247 10.29 16.51 -18.19
CA THR A 247 11.29 17.06 -19.12
C THR A 247 11.08 16.52 -20.54
N ASP A 248 11.70 17.16 -21.51
CA ASP A 248 11.66 16.79 -22.92
C ASP A 248 12.81 15.84 -23.30
N PHE A 249 12.73 15.26 -24.51
CA PHE A 249 13.76 14.39 -25.08
C PHE A 249 14.26 13.24 -24.18
N VAL A 250 13.33 12.60 -23.48
CA VAL A 250 13.49 11.39 -22.67
C VAL A 250 12.52 10.32 -23.17
N ASN A 251 12.67 9.07 -22.76
CA ASN A 251 11.71 8.00 -23.07
C ASN A 251 10.69 7.82 -21.93
N GLY A 252 9.52 7.28 -22.25
CA GLY A 252 8.56 6.77 -21.28
C GLY A 252 8.63 5.26 -21.17
N TRP A 253 9.21 4.78 -20.08
CA TRP A 253 9.43 3.35 -19.85
C TRP A 253 8.20 2.66 -19.25
N PRO A 254 8.08 1.33 -19.40
CA PRO A 254 7.08 0.56 -18.67
C PRO A 254 7.24 0.75 -17.15
N SER A 255 6.10 0.84 -16.46
CA SER A 255 6.07 1.01 -15.00
C SER A 255 6.54 -0.24 -14.26
N GLY A 256 6.93 -0.10 -12.99
CA GLY A 256 7.34 -1.20 -12.12
C GLY A 256 6.43 -2.43 -12.20
N ILE A 257 5.11 -2.27 -12.13
CA ILE A 257 4.16 -3.40 -12.15
C ILE A 257 4.18 -4.17 -13.49
N HIS A 258 4.43 -3.47 -14.58
CA HIS A 258 4.54 -4.05 -15.92
C HIS A 258 5.86 -4.82 -16.05
N VAL A 259 6.96 -4.27 -15.52
CA VAL A 259 8.25 -4.98 -15.43
C VAL A 259 8.13 -6.18 -14.49
N GLY A 260 7.39 -6.07 -13.39
CA GLY A 260 7.07 -7.16 -12.48
C GLY A 260 6.40 -8.32 -13.20
N ALA A 261 5.42 -8.02 -14.05
CA ALA A 261 4.71 -9.01 -14.85
C ALA A 261 5.60 -9.73 -15.88
N SER A 262 6.78 -9.17 -16.22
CA SER A 262 7.73 -9.83 -17.13
C SER A 262 8.51 -10.99 -16.48
N TRP A 263 8.71 -10.93 -15.15
CA TRP A 263 9.59 -11.84 -14.39
C TRP A 263 10.99 -12.00 -15.02
N ASN A 264 11.53 -10.92 -15.58
CA ASN A 264 12.77 -10.95 -16.35
C ASN A 264 13.83 -10.02 -15.71
N LYS A 265 14.82 -10.63 -15.05
CA LYS A 265 15.93 -9.92 -14.39
C LYS A 265 16.80 -9.14 -15.37
N ASP A 266 17.11 -9.75 -16.52
CA ASP A 266 17.95 -9.13 -17.54
C ASP A 266 17.25 -7.90 -18.15
N LEU A 267 15.94 -8.02 -18.41
CA LEU A 267 15.14 -6.89 -18.88
C LEU A 267 15.08 -5.76 -17.84
N ALA A 268 14.88 -6.07 -16.56
CA ALA A 268 14.89 -5.07 -15.48
C ALA A 268 16.26 -4.38 -15.38
N HIS A 269 17.36 -5.13 -15.52
CA HIS A 269 18.71 -4.61 -15.52
C HIS A 269 18.97 -3.66 -16.69
N GLN A 270 18.65 -4.09 -17.92
CA GLN A 270 18.82 -3.29 -19.13
C GLN A 270 17.96 -2.02 -19.09
N ARG A 271 16.70 -2.12 -18.62
CA ARG A 271 15.85 -0.95 -18.34
C ARG A 271 16.55 0.01 -17.38
N GLY A 272 17.11 -0.49 -16.28
CA GLY A 272 17.87 0.31 -15.32
C GLY A 272 19.05 1.04 -15.94
N ILE A 273 19.85 0.37 -16.79
CA ILE A 273 20.98 0.98 -17.52
C ILE A 273 20.52 2.17 -18.36
N TYR A 274 19.55 1.96 -19.26
CA TYR A 274 19.18 3.03 -20.18
C TYR A 274 18.41 4.17 -19.50
N LEU A 275 17.59 3.86 -18.49
CA LEU A 275 16.94 4.86 -17.65
C LEU A 275 17.97 5.69 -16.87
N GLY A 276 18.98 5.06 -16.25
CA GLY A 276 20.07 5.74 -15.57
C GLY A 276 20.89 6.63 -16.52
N GLY A 277 21.07 6.19 -17.76
CA GLY A 277 21.73 6.96 -18.82
C GLY A 277 20.98 8.26 -19.15
N GLU A 278 19.64 8.20 -19.19
CA GLU A 278 18.80 9.39 -19.40
C GLU A 278 18.91 10.37 -18.23
N PHE A 279 18.84 9.88 -16.99
CA PHE A 279 19.05 10.68 -15.78
C PHE A 279 20.41 11.39 -15.83
N ARG A 280 21.49 10.65 -16.10
CA ARG A 280 22.83 11.21 -16.22
C ARG A 280 22.93 12.27 -17.30
N ALA A 281 22.39 12.01 -18.49
CA ALA A 281 22.43 12.97 -19.60
C ALA A 281 21.72 14.30 -19.27
N LYS A 282 20.66 14.23 -18.46
CA LYS A 282 19.93 15.39 -17.93
C LYS A 282 20.58 16.03 -16.69
N GLY A 283 21.75 15.54 -16.27
CA GLY A 283 22.46 16.04 -15.10
C GLY A 283 21.73 15.76 -13.78
N VAL A 284 21.00 14.64 -13.69
CA VAL A 284 20.34 14.21 -12.47
C VAL A 284 21.30 13.34 -11.66
N ASN A 285 21.66 13.81 -10.47
CA ASN A 285 22.59 13.13 -9.55
C ASN A 285 21.90 12.00 -8.78
N VAL A 286 20.63 12.17 -8.42
CA VAL A 286 19.83 11.20 -7.67
C VAL A 286 18.50 10.97 -8.37
N ALA A 287 18.28 9.74 -8.83
CA ALA A 287 16.98 9.28 -9.32
C ALA A 287 16.09 8.90 -8.13
N LEU A 288 14.87 9.41 -8.10
CA LEU A 288 13.89 9.11 -7.06
C LEU A 288 13.13 7.82 -7.41
N GLY A 289 13.82 6.71 -7.24
CA GLY A 289 13.35 5.36 -7.51
C GLY A 289 14.52 4.37 -7.52
N PRO A 290 14.28 3.08 -7.84
CA PRO A 290 12.97 2.47 -8.06
C PRO A 290 12.14 2.32 -6.76
N VAL A 291 10.88 1.93 -6.90
CA VAL A 291 9.96 1.75 -5.76
C VAL A 291 10.02 0.30 -5.27
N ALA A 292 10.51 0.12 -4.04
CA ALA A 292 10.45 -1.17 -3.30
C ALA A 292 9.28 -1.21 -2.29
N GLY A 293 8.57 -0.09 -2.11
CA GLY A 293 7.42 0.08 -1.22
C GLY A 293 6.57 1.28 -1.68
N PRO A 294 5.26 1.16 -1.92
CA PRO A 294 4.36 0.12 -1.41
C PRO A 294 4.60 -1.25 -2.04
N LEU A 295 4.63 -2.28 -1.19
CA LEU A 295 4.72 -3.67 -1.65
C LEU A 295 3.39 -4.16 -2.22
N GLY A 296 2.25 -3.61 -1.77
CA GLY A 296 0.92 -4.07 -2.20
C GLY A 296 0.09 -4.75 -1.13
N ARG A 297 0.27 -4.39 0.14
CA ARG A 297 -0.58 -4.83 1.27
C ARG A 297 -2.06 -4.53 1.02
N ILE A 298 -2.35 -3.30 0.58
CA ILE A 298 -3.70 -2.82 0.30
C ILE A 298 -3.92 -2.88 -1.21
N SER A 299 -4.98 -3.58 -1.62
CA SER A 299 -5.28 -3.87 -3.03
C SER A 299 -5.72 -2.63 -3.79
N LEU A 300 -6.44 -1.72 -3.12
CA LEU A 300 -6.89 -0.44 -3.67
C LEU A 300 -5.82 0.67 -3.67
N ALA A 301 -4.60 0.39 -3.20
CA ALA A 301 -3.61 1.45 -3.00
C ALA A 301 -3.21 2.15 -4.31
N GLY A 302 -3.21 3.48 -4.31
CA GLY A 302 -3.09 4.31 -5.52
C GLY A 302 -1.74 4.25 -6.25
N ARG A 303 -0.71 3.66 -5.63
CA ARG A 303 0.68 3.67 -6.13
C ARG A 303 1.35 2.29 -6.23
N ASN A 304 0.60 1.20 -6.03
CA ASN A 304 1.18 -0.15 -6.20
C ASN A 304 1.81 -0.33 -7.59
N TRP A 305 1.30 0.37 -8.60
CA TRP A 305 1.79 0.33 -9.97
C TRP A 305 3.23 0.80 -10.17
N GLU A 306 3.77 1.61 -9.24
CA GLU A 306 5.16 2.06 -9.30
C GLU A 306 6.15 0.99 -8.85
N GLY A 307 5.72 0.09 -7.95
CA GLY A 307 6.48 -1.07 -7.49
C GLY A 307 6.32 -2.27 -8.43
N PHE A 308 7.08 -3.33 -8.17
CA PHE A 308 7.14 -4.49 -9.08
C PHE A 308 6.12 -5.59 -8.78
N SER A 309 5.85 -5.89 -7.51
CA SER A 309 5.05 -7.06 -7.14
C SER A 309 4.57 -6.99 -5.70
N ASN A 310 3.47 -7.69 -5.42
CA ASN A 310 2.95 -7.99 -4.08
C ASN A 310 3.76 -9.06 -3.31
N ASP A 311 4.86 -9.56 -3.89
CA ASP A 311 5.76 -10.53 -3.27
C ASP A 311 7.16 -9.93 -3.00
N PRO A 312 7.71 -10.07 -1.77
CA PRO A 312 9.02 -9.51 -1.42
C PRO A 312 10.19 -10.11 -2.18
N TYR A 313 10.14 -11.39 -2.59
CA TYR A 313 11.24 -12.01 -3.34
C TYR A 313 11.26 -11.48 -4.78
N LEU A 314 10.12 -11.49 -5.48
CA LEU A 314 10.02 -10.96 -6.84
C LEU A 314 10.34 -9.46 -6.87
N ALA A 315 9.74 -8.67 -5.96
CA ALA A 315 10.00 -7.25 -5.87
C ALA A 315 11.47 -6.94 -5.56
N GLY A 316 12.08 -7.67 -4.62
CA GLY A 316 13.49 -7.52 -4.27
C GLY A 316 14.44 -7.86 -5.42
N ALA A 317 14.20 -8.98 -6.11
CA ALA A 317 15.02 -9.43 -7.23
C ALA A 317 15.03 -8.42 -8.39
N LEU A 318 13.88 -7.88 -8.78
CA LEU A 318 13.77 -6.92 -9.89
C LEU A 318 14.23 -5.50 -9.49
N SER A 319 13.99 -5.11 -8.23
CA SER A 319 14.50 -3.84 -7.70
C SER A 319 16.03 -3.82 -7.68
N SER A 320 16.67 -4.92 -7.27
CA SER A 320 18.14 -5.05 -7.23
C SER A 320 18.77 -4.86 -8.62
N GLU A 321 18.19 -5.48 -9.65
CA GLU A 321 18.67 -5.32 -11.03
C GLU A 321 18.47 -3.90 -11.55
N THR A 322 17.33 -3.28 -11.24
CA THR A 322 17.06 -1.89 -11.61
C THR A 322 18.04 -0.92 -10.94
N VAL A 323 18.30 -1.09 -9.64
CA VAL A 323 19.27 -0.28 -8.88
C VAL A 323 20.67 -0.45 -9.47
N THR A 324 21.11 -1.68 -9.72
CA THR A 324 22.45 -1.97 -10.28
C THR A 324 22.60 -1.36 -11.66
N GLY A 325 21.58 -1.47 -12.52
CA GLY A 325 21.55 -0.84 -13.83
C GLY A 325 21.68 0.68 -13.76
N ILE A 326 20.89 1.36 -12.92
CA ILE A 326 20.95 2.82 -12.75
C ILE A 326 22.30 3.27 -12.19
N GLN A 327 22.80 2.61 -11.15
CA GLN A 327 24.07 2.94 -10.50
C GLN A 327 25.27 2.71 -11.42
N SER A 328 25.20 1.73 -12.35
CA SER A 328 26.24 1.53 -13.37
C SER A 328 26.45 2.75 -14.27
N GLN A 329 25.46 3.65 -14.35
CA GLN A 329 25.55 4.90 -15.10
C GLN A 329 26.02 6.08 -14.24
N GLY A 330 26.26 5.89 -12.94
CA GLY A 330 26.72 6.93 -12.01
C GLY A 330 25.58 7.75 -11.38
N VAL A 331 24.37 7.18 -11.25
CA VAL A 331 23.19 7.85 -10.65
C VAL A 331 22.79 7.17 -9.33
N ILE A 332 22.48 7.94 -8.30
CA ILE A 332 22.14 7.47 -6.93
C ILE A 332 20.63 7.15 -6.81
N THR A 333 20.22 6.24 -5.92
CA THR A 333 18.82 5.81 -5.62
C THR A 333 18.45 6.05 -4.14
N SER A 334 17.15 6.16 -3.76
CA SER A 334 16.70 6.53 -2.38
C SER A 334 15.52 5.69 -1.79
N THR A 335 15.54 5.34 -0.49
CA THR A 335 14.49 4.58 0.28
C THR A 335 14.35 5.04 1.76
N LYS A 336 13.21 4.80 2.47
CA LYS A 336 12.81 5.54 3.73
C LYS A 336 12.22 4.75 4.94
N ASN A 337 12.40 5.28 6.19
CA ASN A 337 11.69 5.15 7.52
C ASN A 337 12.65 4.92 8.72
N SER A 338 12.49 5.51 9.94
CA SER A 338 13.51 5.67 11.04
C SER A 338 13.91 4.47 11.95
N TYR A 339 12.98 3.63 12.46
CA TYR A 339 13.38 2.32 13.03
C TYR A 339 14.00 1.46 11.92
N ILE A 340 13.39 1.58 10.74
CA ILE A 340 13.97 1.10 9.51
C ILE A 340 15.33 1.79 9.24
N LEU A 341 15.62 3.04 9.61
CA LEU A 341 16.82 3.77 9.17
C LEU A 341 18.02 3.39 10.01
N ASN A 342 17.93 3.57 11.33
CA ASN A 342 19.09 3.38 12.21
C ASN A 342 19.32 1.91 12.53
N HIS A 343 18.27 1.18 12.90
CA HIS A 343 18.38 -0.21 13.30
C HIS A 343 18.41 -1.14 12.09
N LEU A 344 17.35 -1.20 11.28
CA LEU A 344 17.29 -2.17 10.18
C LEU A 344 18.24 -1.80 9.03
N LEU A 345 18.21 -0.58 8.52
CA LEU A 345 18.91 -0.19 7.29
C LEU A 345 20.40 0.05 7.54
N LYS A 346 20.75 0.96 8.47
CA LYS A 346 22.15 1.35 8.70
C LYS A 346 22.92 0.36 9.58
N THR A 347 22.26 -0.33 10.51
CA THR A 347 22.91 -1.35 11.37
C THR A 347 22.77 -2.75 10.79
N GLU A 348 21.57 -3.33 10.74
CA GLU A 348 21.36 -4.73 10.33
C GLU A 348 21.73 -4.98 8.86
N LEU A 349 21.30 -4.10 7.95
CA LEU A 349 21.57 -4.19 6.51
C LEU A 349 22.88 -3.49 6.10
N GLY A 350 23.61 -2.87 7.03
CA GLY A 350 24.91 -2.27 6.77
C GLY A 350 24.93 -1.13 5.74
N TYR A 351 23.85 -0.36 5.60
CA TYR A 351 23.71 0.67 4.56
C TYR A 351 24.72 1.82 4.71
N GLN A 352 25.52 2.01 3.65
CA GLN A 352 26.59 3.01 3.58
C GLN A 352 26.18 4.33 2.90
N GLY A 353 25.01 4.39 2.26
CA GLY A 353 24.54 5.60 1.60
C GLY A 353 23.93 6.61 2.58
N PHE A 354 23.14 7.54 2.03
CA PHE A 354 22.39 8.54 2.77
C PHE A 354 20.87 8.35 2.58
N VAL A 355 20.08 8.91 3.49
CA VAL A 355 18.62 8.86 3.50
C VAL A 355 18.06 10.24 3.18
N VAL A 356 17.20 10.31 2.17
CA VAL A 356 16.46 11.52 1.79
C VAL A 356 15.05 11.46 2.37
N SER A 357 14.56 12.57 2.93
CA SER A 357 13.15 12.68 3.30
C SER A 357 12.31 12.64 2.03
N ASP A 358 11.10 12.09 2.15
CA ASP A 358 10.08 12.43 1.16
C ASP A 358 9.78 13.94 1.24
N TRP A 359 9.15 14.49 0.19
CA TRP A 359 8.85 15.90 0.08
C TRP A 359 7.93 16.31 1.24
N VAL A 360 8.42 17.21 2.10
CA VAL A 360 7.66 17.73 3.26
C VAL A 360 7.41 16.68 4.37
N ALA A 361 8.00 15.49 4.27
CA ALA A 361 7.82 14.42 5.28
C ALA A 361 8.75 14.55 6.51
N GLN A 362 9.60 15.57 6.55
CA GLN A 362 10.32 15.91 7.77
C GLN A 362 9.37 16.67 8.71
N HIS A 363 9.22 16.19 9.94
CA HIS A 363 8.32 16.80 10.94
C HIS A 363 9.03 17.22 12.23
N ALA A 364 10.37 17.17 12.27
CA ALA A 364 11.15 17.57 13.43
C ALA A 364 12.57 18.03 13.03
N GLY A 365 13.19 18.92 13.81
CA GLY A 365 14.58 19.37 13.62
C GLY A 365 15.60 18.39 14.22
N THR A 366 16.05 18.63 15.45
CA THR A 366 17.03 17.81 16.17
C THR A 366 16.67 16.32 16.22
N ALA A 367 15.39 16.00 16.45
CA ALA A 367 14.94 14.61 16.56
C ALA A 367 15.13 13.84 15.24
N SER A 368 14.86 14.46 14.08
CA SER A 368 15.04 13.79 12.79
C SER A 368 16.51 13.59 12.43
N ALA A 369 17.38 14.55 12.77
CA ALA A 369 18.83 14.43 12.57
C ALA A 369 19.42 13.27 13.39
N ASN A 370 19.03 13.15 14.66
CA ASN A 370 19.49 12.07 15.55
C ASN A 370 18.84 10.72 15.21
N ALA A 371 17.63 10.72 14.64
CA ALA A 371 16.91 9.52 14.19
C ALA A 371 17.35 8.97 12.83
N GLY A 372 18.42 9.52 12.23
CA GLY A 372 19.08 8.93 11.06
C GLY A 372 18.75 9.53 9.71
N LEU A 373 17.98 10.63 9.65
CA LEU A 373 17.80 11.37 8.41
C LEU A 373 19.15 12.01 8.00
N ASP A 374 19.45 12.03 6.69
CA ASP A 374 20.68 12.62 6.17
C ASP A 374 20.40 13.82 5.24
N MET A 375 19.27 13.83 4.54
CA MET A 375 18.92 14.91 3.62
C MET A 375 17.44 15.28 3.72
N SER A 376 17.15 16.57 3.87
CA SER A 376 15.80 17.13 3.93
C SER A 376 15.41 17.76 2.60
N MET A 377 14.27 17.34 2.05
CA MET A 377 13.70 17.81 0.78
C MET A 377 12.23 18.25 0.94
N PRO A 378 11.76 19.23 0.14
CA PRO A 378 12.51 20.00 -0.86
C PRO A 378 13.33 21.16 -0.28
N ALA A 379 13.13 21.49 1.00
CA ALA A 379 13.75 22.64 1.64
C ALA A 379 14.28 22.27 3.03
N GLY A 380 15.59 22.39 3.22
CA GLY A 380 16.20 22.15 4.53
C GLY A 380 15.85 23.21 5.58
N ALA A 381 15.55 24.44 5.16
CA ALA A 381 15.39 25.59 6.05
C ALA A 381 14.19 25.49 7.02
N THR A 382 13.20 24.64 6.75
CA THR A 382 11.99 24.52 7.59
C THR A 382 12.30 23.96 8.99
N PHE A 383 13.14 22.92 9.06
CA PHE A 383 13.50 22.25 10.32
C PHE A 383 15.01 22.22 10.58
N TRP A 384 15.82 22.35 9.51
CA TRP A 384 17.27 22.38 9.55
C TRP A 384 17.78 23.78 9.11
N GLY A 385 18.78 23.86 8.24
CA GLY A 385 19.48 25.11 7.94
C GLY A 385 20.06 25.73 9.22
N ASP A 386 19.83 27.01 9.44
CA ASP A 386 20.28 27.75 10.63
C ASP A 386 19.91 27.06 11.94
N SER A 387 18.72 26.45 12.02
CA SER A 387 18.26 25.74 13.21
C SER A 387 19.14 24.52 13.53
N LEU A 388 19.61 23.80 12.50
CA LEU A 388 20.51 22.66 12.68
C LEU A 388 21.92 23.13 13.07
N THR A 389 22.41 24.23 12.47
CA THR A 389 23.67 24.87 12.89
C THR A 389 23.62 25.24 14.37
N GLN A 390 22.53 25.88 14.82
CA GLN A 390 22.34 26.22 16.24
C GLN A 390 22.23 25.00 17.14
N ALA A 391 21.56 23.93 16.69
CA ALA A 391 21.47 22.67 17.43
C ALA A 391 22.84 22.01 17.63
N VAL A 392 23.78 22.19 16.70
CA VAL A 392 25.17 21.73 16.87
C VAL A 392 25.92 22.64 17.85
N VAL A 393 25.84 23.96 17.66
CA VAL A 393 26.52 24.95 18.52
C VAL A 393 26.08 24.83 19.98
N ASN A 394 24.80 24.55 20.24
CA ASN A 394 24.27 24.39 21.59
C ASN A 394 24.36 22.95 22.13
N GLY A 395 24.90 22.00 21.36
CA GLY A 395 25.14 20.62 21.78
C GLY A 395 23.93 19.67 21.71
N SER A 396 22.78 20.11 21.19
CA SER A 396 21.59 19.26 21.01
C SER A 396 21.76 18.20 19.90
N VAL A 397 22.63 18.47 18.93
CA VAL A 397 23.09 17.52 17.91
C VAL A 397 24.61 17.45 17.99
N PRO A 398 25.24 16.27 18.16
CA PRO A 398 26.69 16.19 18.17
C PRO A 398 27.24 16.51 16.78
N GLU A 399 28.34 17.26 16.69
CA GLU A 399 28.97 17.60 15.39
C GLU A 399 29.31 16.34 14.57
N SER A 400 29.72 15.26 15.24
CA SER A 400 29.97 13.96 14.61
C SER A 400 28.77 13.39 13.85
N ARG A 401 27.53 13.76 14.21
CA ARG A 401 26.33 13.39 13.45
C ARG A 401 26.29 14.13 12.11
N ILE A 402 26.57 15.42 12.10
CA ILE A 402 26.62 16.22 10.86
C ILE A 402 27.77 15.76 9.97
N ASP A 403 28.91 15.42 10.57
CA ASP A 403 30.05 14.85 9.84
C ASP A 403 29.68 13.52 9.17
N ASP A 404 28.97 12.62 9.85
CA ASP A 404 28.50 11.36 9.25
C ASP A 404 27.50 11.60 8.10
N ILE A 405 26.54 12.52 8.29
CA ILE A 405 25.58 12.91 7.24
C ILE A 405 26.32 13.40 5.99
N ALA A 406 27.17 14.41 6.15
CA ALA A 406 27.89 15.02 5.05
C ALA A 406 28.87 14.02 4.40
N THR A 407 29.49 13.14 5.19
CA THR A 407 30.33 12.05 4.66
C THR A 407 29.52 11.09 3.80
N ARG A 408 28.33 10.65 4.24
CA ARG A 408 27.47 9.73 3.47
C ARG A 408 27.05 10.34 2.12
N ILE A 409 26.71 11.63 2.10
CA ILE A 409 26.32 12.36 0.88
C ILE A 409 27.51 12.47 -0.08
N LEU A 410 28.66 12.94 0.41
CA LEU A 410 29.86 13.08 -0.41
C LEU A 410 30.40 11.72 -0.87
N ALA A 411 30.33 10.68 -0.03
CA ALA A 411 30.74 9.34 -0.39
C ALA A 411 29.86 8.77 -1.51
N ALA A 412 28.55 8.98 -1.48
CA ALA A 412 27.68 8.58 -2.58
C ALA A 412 28.02 9.31 -3.89
N TRP A 413 28.31 10.62 -3.80
CA TRP A 413 28.76 11.43 -4.93
C TRP A 413 30.06 10.88 -5.55
N TYR A 414 31.07 10.57 -4.72
CA TYR A 414 32.34 9.97 -5.17
C TYR A 414 32.18 8.53 -5.66
N GLN A 415 31.37 7.69 -4.99
CA GLN A 415 31.16 6.29 -5.36
C GLN A 415 30.59 6.17 -6.77
N MET A 416 29.74 7.12 -7.15
CA MET A 416 29.12 7.18 -8.47
C MET A 416 29.96 7.95 -9.51
N GLY A 417 31.17 8.40 -9.14
CA GLY A 417 32.08 9.12 -10.02
C GLY A 417 31.57 10.50 -10.46
N GLN A 418 30.65 11.10 -9.70
CA GLN A 418 30.02 12.38 -10.07
C GLN A 418 30.97 13.58 -9.90
N ASP A 419 32.12 13.37 -9.29
CA ASP A 419 33.26 14.29 -9.23
C ASP A 419 34.04 14.39 -10.54
N THR A 420 33.85 13.42 -11.45
CA THR A 420 34.59 13.33 -12.71
C THR A 420 33.67 13.26 -13.93
N SER A 421 33.66 14.30 -14.75
CA SER A 421 32.94 14.31 -16.05
C SER A 421 31.43 14.00 -15.94
N PHE A 422 30.77 14.50 -14.89
CA PHE A 422 29.31 14.47 -14.75
C PHE A 422 28.68 15.78 -15.27
N PRO A 423 27.54 15.74 -15.98
CA PRO A 423 26.87 16.97 -16.42
C PRO A 423 26.41 17.83 -15.24
N LEU A 424 26.37 19.16 -15.44
CA LEU A 424 25.89 20.07 -14.40
C LEU A 424 24.46 19.71 -13.96
N PRO A 425 24.14 19.88 -12.65
CA PRO A 425 22.80 19.61 -12.11
C PRO A 425 21.66 20.21 -12.96
N GLY A 426 20.75 19.37 -13.44
CA GLY A 426 19.58 19.78 -14.24
C GLY A 426 19.91 20.24 -15.68
N SER A 427 21.01 19.76 -16.27
CA SER A 427 21.39 20.07 -17.65
C SER A 427 20.29 19.73 -18.66
N GLY A 428 19.70 20.76 -19.28
CA GLY A 428 18.60 20.60 -20.24
C GLY A 428 17.25 20.30 -19.59
N MET A 429 17.12 20.63 -18.30
CA MET A 429 15.86 20.61 -17.55
C MET A 429 15.56 22.05 -17.09
N PRO A 430 14.92 22.89 -17.92
CA PRO A 430 14.55 24.24 -17.50
C PRO A 430 13.40 24.20 -16.49
N ALA A 431 13.23 25.28 -15.73
CA ALA A 431 12.03 25.46 -14.91
C ALA A 431 10.73 25.57 -15.74
N SER A 432 10.84 25.96 -17.02
CA SER A 432 9.73 26.03 -17.97
C SER A 432 10.18 25.53 -19.34
N LEU A 433 9.48 24.53 -19.88
CA LEU A 433 9.75 23.97 -21.20
C LEU A 433 9.19 24.83 -22.35
N VAL A 434 8.31 25.79 -22.06
CA VAL A 434 7.72 26.68 -23.06
C VAL A 434 8.57 27.93 -23.32
N GLU A 435 9.62 28.16 -22.52
CA GLU A 435 10.61 29.22 -22.73
C GLU A 435 11.84 28.68 -23.48
N PRO A 436 12.59 29.52 -24.20
CA PRO A 436 13.84 29.11 -24.84
C PRO A 436 14.83 28.49 -23.85
N HIS A 437 15.31 27.29 -24.13
CA HIS A 437 16.24 26.56 -23.26
C HIS A 437 17.18 25.67 -24.07
N LYS A 438 18.25 25.19 -23.42
CA LYS A 438 19.20 24.26 -24.03
C LYS A 438 18.55 22.89 -24.19
N ALA A 439 18.32 22.47 -25.44
CA ALA A 439 17.87 21.12 -25.74
C ALA A 439 18.98 20.09 -25.42
N VAL A 440 18.64 19.07 -24.63
CA VAL A 440 19.52 17.92 -24.32
C VAL A 440 18.73 16.66 -24.60
N ASN A 441 19.07 15.96 -25.69
CA ASN A 441 18.45 14.69 -26.02
C ASN A 441 19.13 13.56 -25.26
N ALA A 442 18.44 13.05 -24.25
CA ALA A 442 18.95 12.04 -23.32
C ALA A 442 18.76 10.61 -23.85
N ARG A 443 17.91 10.43 -24.86
CA ARG A 443 17.55 9.11 -25.40
C ARG A 443 18.75 8.45 -26.09
N ASN A 444 18.99 7.20 -25.74
CA ASN A 444 19.96 6.35 -26.44
C ASN A 444 19.25 5.47 -27.49
N PRO A 445 19.63 5.50 -28.78
CA PRO A 445 19.05 4.61 -29.80
C PRO A 445 19.13 3.12 -29.45
N ALA A 446 20.16 2.68 -28.71
CA ALA A 446 20.31 1.30 -28.26
C ALA A 446 19.26 0.87 -27.21
N ALA A 447 18.54 1.83 -26.61
CA ALA A 447 17.44 1.55 -25.68
C ALA A 447 16.17 1.00 -26.38
N LYS A 448 16.00 1.27 -27.68
CA LYS A 448 14.74 0.98 -28.41
C LYS A 448 14.28 -0.48 -28.34
N PRO A 449 15.15 -1.50 -28.53
CA PRO A 449 14.73 -2.89 -28.41
C PRO A 449 14.23 -3.23 -27.01
N TYR A 450 14.86 -2.69 -25.96
CA TYR A 450 14.49 -2.94 -24.58
C TYR A 450 13.23 -2.19 -24.13
N LEU A 451 12.97 -1.01 -24.69
CA LEU A 451 11.69 -0.29 -24.52
C LEU A 451 10.53 -1.14 -25.05
N LEU A 452 10.62 -1.60 -26.30
CA LEU A 452 9.59 -2.41 -26.92
C LEU A 452 9.47 -3.79 -26.24
N GLN A 453 10.58 -4.48 -26.00
CA GLN A 453 10.57 -5.78 -25.32
C GLN A 453 9.99 -5.66 -23.91
N GLY A 454 10.33 -4.59 -23.19
CA GLY A 454 9.78 -4.29 -21.88
C GLY A 454 8.28 -4.07 -21.89
N ALA A 455 7.76 -3.43 -22.94
CA ALA A 455 6.33 -3.28 -23.17
C ALA A 455 5.65 -4.59 -23.59
N ILE A 456 6.33 -5.49 -24.32
CA ILE A 456 5.77 -6.79 -24.73
C ILE A 456 5.64 -7.73 -23.52
N GLU A 457 6.72 -7.91 -22.77
CA GLU A 457 6.80 -8.99 -21.77
C GLU A 457 5.90 -8.80 -20.54
N GLY A 458 5.41 -7.60 -20.25
CA GLY A 458 4.50 -7.35 -19.13
C GLY A 458 3.02 -7.50 -19.45
N HIS A 459 2.66 -7.84 -20.69
CA HIS A 459 1.30 -8.24 -21.03
C HIS A 459 1.01 -9.66 -20.56
N VAL A 460 -0.12 -9.86 -19.88
CA VAL A 460 -0.54 -11.14 -19.32
C VAL A 460 -1.85 -11.57 -19.94
N LEU A 461 -1.83 -12.68 -20.69
CA LEU A 461 -3.02 -13.31 -21.22
C LEU A 461 -3.64 -14.16 -20.11
N VAL A 462 -4.85 -13.82 -19.66
CA VAL A 462 -5.49 -14.49 -18.53
C VAL A 462 -6.71 -15.35 -18.93
N LYS A 463 -7.25 -15.11 -20.12
CA LYS A 463 -8.28 -15.93 -20.74
C LYS A 463 -7.98 -16.03 -22.23
N ASN A 464 -8.08 -17.24 -22.78
CA ASN A 464 -8.06 -17.48 -24.22
C ASN A 464 -8.82 -18.78 -24.49
N VAL A 465 -10.04 -18.68 -25.00
CA VAL A 465 -10.89 -19.82 -25.38
C VAL A 465 -11.21 -19.77 -26.86
N ASN A 466 -11.63 -20.90 -27.43
CA ASN A 466 -11.99 -21.02 -28.85
C ASN A 466 -10.87 -20.61 -29.83
N SER A 467 -9.61 -20.67 -29.39
CA SER A 467 -8.45 -20.21 -30.17
C SER A 467 -8.59 -18.77 -30.68
N ALA A 468 -9.23 -17.89 -29.89
CA ALA A 468 -9.46 -16.50 -30.26
C ALA A 468 -8.17 -15.71 -30.50
N LEU A 469 -7.13 -16.00 -29.70
CA LEU A 469 -5.79 -15.47 -29.90
C LEU A 469 -4.76 -16.59 -30.16
N PRO A 470 -3.75 -16.35 -31.02
CA PRO A 470 -3.54 -15.13 -31.80
C PRO A 470 -4.53 -14.99 -32.97
N LEU A 471 -4.71 -13.76 -33.47
CA LEU A 471 -5.57 -13.43 -34.61
C LEU A 471 -5.03 -14.09 -35.89
N ARG A 472 -5.76 -15.08 -36.42
CA ARG A 472 -5.34 -15.88 -37.59
C ARG A 472 -5.82 -15.25 -38.90
N SER A 473 -5.12 -14.21 -39.37
CA SER A 473 -5.42 -13.50 -40.63
C SER A 473 -6.85 -12.92 -40.71
N PRO A 474 -7.24 -12.04 -39.77
CA PRO A 474 -8.56 -11.43 -39.78
C PRO A 474 -8.78 -10.60 -41.05
N LYS A 475 -10.03 -10.47 -41.49
CA LYS A 475 -10.47 -9.62 -42.60
C LYS A 475 -11.17 -8.37 -42.11
N LEU A 476 -11.90 -8.45 -41.00
CA LEU A 476 -12.56 -7.32 -40.37
C LEU A 476 -12.39 -7.39 -38.85
N LEU A 477 -11.93 -6.29 -38.25
CA LEU A 477 -11.90 -6.12 -36.79
C LEU A 477 -12.73 -4.90 -36.39
N SER A 478 -13.53 -5.05 -35.33
CA SER A 478 -14.33 -3.95 -34.75
C SER A 478 -13.72 -3.49 -33.43
N LEU A 479 -13.45 -2.20 -33.28
CA LEU A 479 -12.72 -1.63 -32.13
C LEU A 479 -13.64 -0.75 -31.29
N TYR A 480 -13.62 -0.95 -29.97
CA TYR A 480 -14.47 -0.22 -29.04
C TYR A 480 -13.70 0.19 -27.79
N GLY A 481 -14.20 1.21 -27.10
CA GLY A 481 -13.74 1.57 -25.76
C GLY A 481 -12.76 2.74 -25.70
N TYR A 482 -12.83 3.43 -24.58
CA TYR A 482 -12.22 4.73 -24.36
C TYR A 482 -10.69 4.67 -24.17
N SER A 483 -10.11 3.49 -23.97
CA SER A 483 -8.67 3.30 -23.78
C SER A 483 -7.92 2.97 -25.09
N ALA A 484 -8.58 3.05 -26.25
CA ALA A 484 -8.01 2.66 -27.54
C ALA A 484 -7.11 3.73 -28.20
N THR A 485 -7.31 5.00 -27.87
CA THR A 485 -6.63 6.14 -28.52
C THR A 485 -5.58 6.79 -27.62
N SER A 486 -4.69 7.59 -28.19
CA SER A 486 -3.78 8.43 -27.40
C SER A 486 -4.55 9.54 -26.70
N ALA A 487 -4.01 10.03 -25.57
CA ALA A 487 -4.50 11.25 -24.94
C ALA A 487 -4.60 12.40 -25.96
N PRO A 488 -5.63 13.26 -25.90
CA PRO A 488 -5.84 14.33 -26.89
C PRO A 488 -4.70 15.36 -26.89
N ASN A 489 -3.94 15.46 -25.79
CA ASN A 489 -2.83 16.38 -25.62
C ASN A 489 -1.59 15.65 -25.07
N ASN A 490 -0.41 15.92 -25.64
CA ASN A 490 0.89 15.47 -25.13
C ASN A 490 1.91 16.62 -25.20
N ASN A 491 1.62 17.71 -24.51
CA ASN A 491 2.43 18.93 -24.48
C ASN A 491 2.63 19.41 -23.04
N PRO A 492 3.77 20.06 -22.74
CA PRO A 492 4.01 20.63 -21.42
C PRO A 492 3.01 21.76 -21.11
N PRO A 493 2.70 22.00 -19.82
CA PRO A 493 1.85 23.11 -19.41
C PRO A 493 2.53 24.46 -19.64
N SER A 494 1.73 25.53 -19.60
CA SER A 494 2.26 26.90 -19.55
C SER A 494 3.16 27.11 -18.31
N ALA A 495 4.11 28.04 -18.41
CA ALA A 495 5.01 28.36 -17.30
C ALA A 495 4.23 28.62 -15.99
N GLY A 496 4.64 27.95 -14.91
CA GLY A 496 4.03 28.10 -13.58
C GLY A 496 2.69 27.39 -13.36
N ALA A 497 2.15 26.68 -14.36
CA ALA A 497 0.92 25.90 -14.20
C ALA A 497 1.19 24.45 -13.77
N LEU A 498 0.40 23.96 -12.81
CA LEU A 498 0.28 22.53 -12.53
C LEU A 498 -0.52 21.89 -13.67
N GLY A 499 0.13 21.04 -14.47
CA GLY A 499 -0.46 20.45 -15.68
C GLY A 499 -0.65 18.94 -15.58
N ALA A 500 -1.53 18.37 -16.41
CA ALA A 500 -1.74 16.93 -16.47
C ALA A 500 -0.50 16.16 -16.97
N TRP A 501 0.21 16.74 -17.95
CA TRP A 501 1.36 16.15 -18.62
C TRP A 501 2.52 15.73 -17.69
N PRO A 502 3.07 16.60 -16.81
CA PRO A 502 4.17 16.23 -15.92
C PRO A 502 3.81 15.14 -14.90
N TYR A 503 2.52 14.89 -14.65
CA TYR A 503 2.04 13.90 -13.68
C TYR A 503 1.36 12.69 -14.34
N GLY A 504 1.57 12.47 -15.64
CA GLY A 504 1.04 11.29 -16.35
C GLY A 504 -0.47 11.27 -16.51
N ALA A 505 -1.14 12.38 -16.25
CA ALA A 505 -2.59 12.50 -16.19
C ALA A 505 -3.24 12.84 -17.54
N GLY A 506 -2.53 12.75 -18.65
CA GLY A 506 -3.03 13.18 -19.98
C GLY A 506 -4.29 12.42 -20.43
N ALA A 507 -4.39 11.13 -20.09
CA ALA A 507 -5.57 10.31 -20.35
C ALA A 507 -6.70 10.53 -19.33
N TYR A 508 -6.45 11.27 -18.25
CA TYR A 508 -7.43 11.51 -17.20
C TYR A 508 -8.25 12.78 -17.49
N ALA A 509 -9.57 12.68 -17.43
CA ALA A 509 -10.45 13.76 -17.89
C ALA A 509 -10.42 15.01 -17.00
N ASN A 510 -10.20 14.86 -15.69
CA ASN A 510 -10.16 15.96 -14.75
C ASN A 510 -8.83 15.99 -13.96
N PRO A 511 -7.78 16.65 -14.47
CA PRO A 511 -6.48 16.69 -13.79
C PRO A 511 -6.50 17.45 -12.45
N GLU A 512 -7.50 18.31 -12.18
CA GLU A 512 -7.65 18.94 -10.87
C GLU A 512 -7.92 17.91 -9.76
N ALA A 513 -8.60 16.81 -10.10
CA ALA A 513 -8.84 15.69 -9.19
C ALA A 513 -7.57 14.88 -8.87
N ILE A 514 -6.46 15.12 -9.57
CA ILE A 514 -5.14 14.54 -9.28
C ILE A 514 -4.31 15.50 -8.41
N ILE A 515 -4.42 16.80 -8.66
CA ILE A 515 -3.70 17.83 -7.90
C ILE A 515 -4.16 17.85 -6.43
N CYS A 516 -5.44 17.62 -6.15
CA CYS A 516 -5.97 17.68 -4.78
C CYS A 516 -5.28 16.70 -3.82
N GLY A 517 -4.95 15.49 -4.29
CA GLY A 517 -4.28 14.45 -3.51
C GLY A 517 -2.79 14.75 -3.28
N LEU A 518 -2.17 15.49 -4.21
CA LEU A 518 -0.79 15.97 -4.10
C LEU A 518 -0.65 17.20 -3.19
N THR A 519 -1.72 17.98 -3.00
CA THR A 519 -1.72 19.21 -2.18
C THR A 519 -2.42 19.04 -0.83
N SER A 520 -2.75 17.81 -0.43
CA SER A 520 -3.43 17.51 0.85
C SER A 520 -4.76 18.27 1.07
N THR A 521 -5.45 18.59 -0.03
CA THR A 521 -6.79 19.21 -0.02
C THR A 521 -7.87 18.14 -0.18
N THR A 522 -9.09 18.41 0.29
CA THR A 522 -10.22 17.48 0.16
C THR A 522 -10.49 17.18 -1.32
N CYS A 523 -10.25 15.95 -1.74
CA CYS A 523 -10.54 15.52 -3.10
C CYS A 523 -12.05 15.32 -3.29
N GLY A 524 -12.57 15.83 -4.41
CA GLY A 524 -13.89 15.45 -4.90
C GLY A 524 -13.91 13.99 -5.35
N SER A 525 -15.11 13.46 -5.64
CA SER A 525 -15.22 12.14 -6.26
C SER A 525 -14.52 12.14 -7.62
N ALA A 526 -13.65 11.16 -7.83
CA ALA A 526 -12.87 11.01 -9.05
C ALA A 526 -13.01 9.56 -9.53
N PRO A 527 -13.32 9.29 -10.81
CA PRO A 527 -13.44 7.94 -11.32
C PRO A 527 -12.11 7.19 -11.22
N ASP A 528 -12.17 5.88 -10.97
CA ASP A 528 -11.01 4.97 -11.00
C ASP A 528 -10.71 4.49 -12.44
N ILE A 529 -11.17 5.25 -13.43
CA ILE A 529 -10.95 5.03 -14.88
C ILE A 529 -10.56 6.36 -15.55
N ALA A 530 -9.80 6.28 -16.63
CA ALA A 530 -9.29 7.41 -17.39
C ALA A 530 -9.93 7.44 -18.79
N PHE A 531 -10.89 8.35 -19.01
CA PHE A 531 -11.73 8.36 -20.21
C PHE A 531 -11.06 8.86 -21.50
N ASN A 532 -9.94 9.58 -21.41
CA ASN A 532 -9.40 10.32 -22.54
C ASN A 532 -8.27 9.58 -23.28
N GLY A 533 -8.14 8.27 -23.12
CA GLY A 533 -7.21 7.47 -23.90
C GLY A 533 -6.50 6.36 -23.14
N THR A 534 -5.52 5.77 -23.80
CA THR A 534 -4.71 4.65 -23.30
C THR A 534 -3.85 5.08 -22.11
N LEU A 535 -3.76 4.20 -21.12
CA LEU A 535 -2.85 4.39 -19.99
C LEU A 535 -1.46 3.85 -20.31
N VAL A 536 -0.49 4.75 -20.37
CA VAL A 536 0.95 4.42 -20.51
C VAL A 536 1.69 4.42 -19.16
N SER A 537 1.15 5.13 -18.17
CA SER A 537 1.58 5.13 -16.76
C SER A 537 0.36 5.40 -15.85
N GLY A 538 0.53 5.30 -14.53
CA GLY A 538 -0.42 5.88 -13.57
C GLY A 538 -0.12 7.37 -13.35
N GLY A 539 -0.78 7.96 -12.36
CA GLY A 539 -0.66 9.38 -12.04
C GLY A 539 0.27 9.70 -10.87
N GLY A 540 0.88 10.89 -10.89
CA GLY A 540 1.65 11.44 -9.76
C GLY A 540 3.15 11.56 -10.03
N SER A 541 3.96 11.48 -8.97
CA SER A 541 5.43 11.55 -9.07
C SER A 541 6.05 10.39 -9.82
N GLY A 542 5.44 9.21 -9.79
CA GLY A 542 5.89 8.03 -10.54
C GLY A 542 5.71 8.10 -12.07
N ALA A 543 5.12 9.18 -12.59
CA ALA A 543 4.70 9.31 -13.99
C ALA A 543 5.86 9.48 -14.97
N ILE A 544 5.55 9.32 -16.26
CA ILE A 544 6.49 9.41 -17.38
C ILE A 544 6.07 10.54 -18.35
N THR A 545 7.04 11.11 -19.06
CA THR A 545 6.81 12.13 -20.10
C THR A 545 7.34 11.63 -21.45
N PRO A 546 6.58 10.77 -22.14
CA PRO A 546 7.07 10.06 -23.31
C PRO A 546 7.16 10.98 -24.53
N PRO A 547 8.12 10.74 -25.45
CA PRO A 547 8.33 11.57 -26.63
C PRO A 547 7.28 11.32 -27.71
N TYR A 548 6.59 10.18 -27.64
CA TYR A 548 5.44 9.79 -28.44
C TYR A 548 4.61 8.77 -27.65
N ILE A 549 3.38 8.53 -28.06
CA ILE A 549 2.57 7.42 -27.55
C ILE A 549 2.10 6.62 -28.75
N SER A 550 2.43 5.33 -28.78
CA SER A 550 1.80 4.38 -29.69
C SER A 550 0.57 3.84 -28.98
N ALA A 551 -0.63 4.35 -29.27
CA ALA A 551 -1.86 3.79 -28.72
C ALA A 551 -2.29 2.52 -29.49
N PRO A 552 -3.21 1.70 -28.92
CA PRO A 552 -3.74 0.53 -29.60
C PRO A 552 -4.26 0.81 -31.02
N LEU A 553 -5.05 1.89 -31.20
CA LEU A 553 -5.55 2.29 -32.51
C LEU A 553 -4.41 2.58 -33.51
N ASP A 554 -3.38 3.32 -33.09
CA ASP A 554 -2.26 3.70 -33.96
C ASP A 554 -1.53 2.46 -34.51
N ALA A 555 -1.31 1.46 -33.64
CA ALA A 555 -0.66 0.21 -34.03
C ALA A 555 -1.57 -0.69 -34.87
N LEU A 556 -2.88 -0.72 -34.58
CA LEU A 556 -3.85 -1.48 -35.36
C LEU A 556 -4.05 -0.90 -36.76
N LEU A 557 -4.02 0.43 -36.92
CA LEU A 557 -4.05 1.07 -38.24
C LEU A 557 -2.84 0.67 -39.10
N ALA A 558 -1.65 0.60 -38.50
CA ALA A 558 -0.46 0.10 -39.18
C ALA A 558 -0.58 -1.38 -39.54
N TYR A 559 -1.05 -2.22 -38.61
CA TYR A 559 -1.31 -3.63 -38.86
C TYR A 559 -2.32 -3.84 -40.00
N ALA A 560 -3.40 -3.07 -40.02
CA ALA A 560 -4.43 -3.13 -41.05
C ALA A 560 -3.90 -2.76 -42.44
N TYR A 561 -3.06 -1.72 -42.51
CA TYR A 561 -2.37 -1.34 -43.74
C TYR A 561 -1.45 -2.47 -44.26
N ASP A 562 -0.66 -3.08 -43.38
CA ASP A 562 0.32 -4.11 -43.75
C ASP A 562 -0.34 -5.46 -44.11
N ASN A 563 -1.55 -5.74 -43.61
CA ASN A 563 -2.19 -7.06 -43.69
C ASN A 563 -3.54 -7.07 -44.44
N ASP A 564 -3.95 -5.94 -45.05
CA ASP A 564 -5.21 -5.80 -45.79
C ASP A 564 -6.44 -6.15 -44.92
N VAL A 565 -6.48 -5.59 -43.70
CA VAL A 565 -7.57 -5.78 -42.73
C VAL A 565 -8.47 -4.55 -42.71
N THR A 566 -9.78 -4.76 -42.72
CA THR A 566 -10.76 -3.69 -42.51
C THR A 566 -10.90 -3.41 -41.01
N LEU A 567 -10.79 -2.15 -40.61
CA LEU A 567 -11.08 -1.72 -39.25
C LEU A 567 -12.36 -0.89 -39.23
N LEU A 568 -13.28 -1.26 -38.33
CA LEU A 568 -14.40 -0.43 -37.91
C LEU A 568 -14.18 -0.03 -36.46
N TRP A 569 -14.54 1.19 -36.06
CA TRP A 569 -14.40 1.59 -34.67
C TRP A 569 -15.49 2.54 -34.21
N ASP A 570 -15.84 2.44 -32.92
CA ASP A 570 -16.71 3.37 -32.22
C ASP A 570 -16.15 3.64 -30.82
N PHE A 571 -15.55 4.82 -30.67
CA PHE A 571 -15.03 5.30 -29.39
C PHE A 571 -15.91 6.38 -28.77
N ILE A 572 -17.06 6.69 -29.38
CA ILE A 572 -17.99 7.72 -28.92
C ILE A 572 -19.11 7.07 -28.09
N ASN A 573 -19.70 5.97 -28.58
CA ASN A 573 -20.73 5.22 -27.86
C ASN A 573 -20.09 4.31 -26.81
N THR A 574 -19.59 4.95 -25.76
CA THR A 574 -18.81 4.34 -24.70
C THR A 574 -19.63 3.52 -23.71
N ASP A 575 -20.96 3.51 -23.84
CA ASP A 575 -21.84 2.58 -23.14
C ASP A 575 -21.96 1.21 -23.85
N GLY A 576 -21.34 1.04 -25.02
CA GLY A 576 -21.36 -0.21 -25.78
C GLY A 576 -22.65 -0.45 -26.56
N THR A 577 -23.52 0.56 -26.70
CA THR A 577 -24.76 0.47 -27.50
C THR A 577 -24.53 0.68 -28.99
N GLY A 578 -23.29 0.93 -29.40
CA GLY A 578 -22.88 0.97 -30.80
C GLY A 578 -23.21 -0.33 -31.54
N VAL A 579 -23.48 -0.21 -32.84
CA VAL A 579 -23.81 -1.37 -33.69
C VAL A 579 -22.54 -2.13 -34.04
N VAL A 580 -22.57 -3.46 -33.88
CA VAL A 580 -21.49 -4.35 -34.32
C VAL A 580 -21.80 -4.90 -35.70
N ASP A 581 -20.91 -4.67 -36.67
CA ASP A 581 -20.97 -5.36 -37.96
C ASP A 581 -20.78 -6.87 -37.73
N GLN A 582 -21.79 -7.65 -38.11
CA GLN A 582 -21.82 -9.10 -37.90
C GLN A 582 -20.85 -9.87 -38.80
N ALA A 583 -20.20 -9.21 -39.77
CA ALA A 583 -19.10 -9.77 -40.54
C ALA A 583 -17.73 -9.67 -39.83
N THR A 584 -17.66 -9.05 -38.65
CA THR A 584 -16.42 -8.91 -37.89
C THR A 584 -15.87 -10.26 -37.44
N ASP A 585 -14.56 -10.47 -37.58
CA ASP A 585 -13.89 -11.66 -37.09
C ASP A 585 -13.67 -11.60 -35.57
N ALA A 586 -13.50 -10.40 -35.02
CA ALA A 586 -13.37 -10.15 -33.59
C ALA A 586 -13.70 -8.70 -33.22
N CYS A 587 -14.23 -8.52 -32.02
CA CYS A 587 -14.36 -7.21 -31.38
C CYS A 587 -13.25 -7.01 -30.35
N LEU A 588 -12.46 -5.95 -30.49
CA LEU A 588 -11.45 -5.55 -29.52
C LEU A 588 -12.02 -4.45 -28.64
N VAL A 589 -12.13 -4.70 -27.33
CA VAL A 589 -12.66 -3.72 -26.35
C VAL A 589 -11.55 -3.27 -25.41
N PHE A 590 -11.26 -1.96 -25.43
CA PHE A 590 -10.17 -1.35 -24.67
C PHE A 590 -10.70 -0.57 -23.47
N ILE A 591 -10.42 -1.07 -22.27
CA ILE A 591 -10.79 -0.45 -20.99
C ILE A 591 -9.54 -0.20 -20.14
N ASN A 592 -9.67 0.57 -19.05
CA ASN A 592 -8.56 0.78 -18.14
C ASN A 592 -8.99 0.88 -16.67
N ALA A 593 -8.01 0.75 -15.78
CA ALA A 593 -8.15 0.96 -14.34
C ALA A 593 -7.06 1.93 -13.88
N TRP A 594 -7.46 3.15 -13.54
CA TRP A 594 -6.57 4.25 -13.16
C TRP A 594 -6.22 4.23 -11.67
N ALA A 595 -5.00 4.65 -11.35
CA ALA A 595 -4.51 4.83 -9.99
C ALA A 595 -3.51 6.00 -9.95
N VAL A 596 -3.44 6.70 -8.81
CA VAL A 596 -2.66 7.94 -8.68
C VAL A 596 -2.12 8.12 -7.26
N GLU A 597 -0.98 8.79 -7.14
CA GLU A 597 -0.47 9.29 -5.87
C GLU A 597 -1.48 10.20 -5.14
N GLY A 598 -1.52 10.09 -3.81
CA GLY A 598 -2.37 10.92 -2.95
C GLY A 598 -3.82 10.45 -2.84
N ARG A 599 -4.22 9.39 -3.56
CA ARG A 599 -5.58 8.83 -3.49
C ARG A 599 -5.57 7.32 -3.74
N ASP A 600 -6.14 6.56 -2.81
CA ASP A 600 -6.46 5.15 -3.04
C ASP A 600 -7.74 5.02 -3.88
N ARG A 601 -7.82 3.96 -4.68
CA ARG A 601 -9.00 3.64 -5.48
C ARG A 601 -10.18 3.32 -4.55
N THR A 602 -11.38 3.50 -5.07
CA THR A 602 -12.63 3.15 -4.40
C THR A 602 -13.04 1.71 -4.67
N HIS A 603 -12.80 1.23 -5.89
CA HIS A 603 -13.16 -0.12 -6.33
C HIS A 603 -12.06 -0.74 -7.20
N LEU A 604 -11.96 -2.07 -7.19
CA LEU A 604 -11.11 -2.83 -8.11
C LEU A 604 -11.79 -3.12 -9.45
N SER A 605 -13.10 -2.93 -9.54
CA SER A 605 -13.96 -3.06 -10.71
C SER A 605 -14.77 -1.78 -10.92
N ASP A 606 -15.36 -1.60 -12.10
CA ASP A 606 -16.22 -0.47 -12.40
C ASP A 606 -17.36 -0.88 -13.33
N GLU A 607 -18.59 -0.49 -12.98
CA GLU A 607 -19.81 -0.86 -13.69
C GLU A 607 -19.83 -0.30 -15.12
N TYR A 608 -19.20 0.86 -15.33
CA TYR A 608 -19.17 1.52 -16.62
C TYR A 608 -18.43 0.69 -17.68
N SER A 609 -17.21 0.26 -17.38
CA SER A 609 -16.42 -0.61 -18.27
C SER A 609 -17.05 -1.99 -18.42
N ASP A 610 -17.60 -2.55 -17.34
CA ASP A 610 -18.26 -3.85 -17.39
C ASP A 610 -19.50 -3.82 -18.31
N LYS A 611 -20.28 -2.73 -18.28
CA LYS A 611 -21.41 -2.53 -19.21
C LYS A 611 -20.95 -2.42 -20.66
N LEU A 612 -19.91 -1.64 -20.93
CA LEU A 612 -19.34 -1.52 -22.27
C LEU A 612 -18.94 -2.90 -22.82
N VAL A 613 -18.21 -3.70 -22.03
CA VAL A 613 -17.78 -5.03 -22.46
C VAL A 613 -18.97 -5.95 -22.72
N ASN A 614 -19.94 -6.01 -21.79
CA ASN A 614 -21.09 -6.90 -21.93
C ASN A 614 -21.97 -6.51 -23.13
N ASN A 615 -22.27 -5.22 -23.33
CA ASN A 615 -23.11 -4.75 -24.43
C ASN A 615 -22.49 -5.02 -25.81
N ILE A 616 -21.16 -4.95 -25.93
CA ILE A 616 -20.46 -5.37 -27.16
C ILE A 616 -20.47 -6.89 -27.30
N ALA A 617 -20.21 -7.62 -26.21
CA ALA A 617 -20.17 -9.07 -26.23
C ALA A 617 -21.55 -9.70 -26.54
N ASP A 618 -22.65 -9.06 -26.17
CA ASP A 618 -24.02 -9.46 -26.56
C ASP A 618 -24.24 -9.46 -28.08
N GLN A 619 -23.46 -8.65 -28.81
CA GLN A 619 -23.56 -8.48 -30.26
C GLN A 619 -22.38 -9.10 -31.04
N CYS A 620 -21.34 -9.56 -30.35
CA CYS A 620 -20.09 -10.00 -30.97
C CYS A 620 -19.57 -11.29 -30.34
N SER A 621 -19.66 -12.40 -31.08
CA SER A 621 -19.35 -13.75 -30.58
C SER A 621 -17.88 -13.99 -30.23
N ASN A 622 -16.97 -13.13 -30.71
CA ASN A 622 -15.54 -13.19 -30.44
C ASN A 622 -15.04 -11.83 -29.89
N THR A 623 -15.32 -11.58 -28.61
CA THR A 623 -14.92 -10.35 -27.92
C THR A 623 -13.63 -10.55 -27.14
N ILE A 624 -12.60 -9.77 -27.49
CA ILE A 624 -11.29 -9.76 -26.87
C ILE A 624 -11.15 -8.47 -26.07
N VAL A 625 -10.96 -8.59 -24.75
CA VAL A 625 -10.89 -7.45 -23.83
C VAL A 625 -9.43 -7.16 -23.48
N VAL A 626 -9.03 -5.90 -23.61
CA VAL A 626 -7.71 -5.41 -23.26
C VAL A 626 -7.84 -4.40 -22.13
N VAL A 627 -7.13 -4.64 -21.03
CA VAL A 627 -7.20 -3.82 -19.82
C VAL A 627 -5.84 -3.15 -19.58
N ASN A 628 -5.75 -1.83 -19.70
CA ASN A 628 -4.60 -1.09 -19.18
C ASN A 628 -4.84 -0.79 -17.69
N ASN A 629 -4.13 -1.45 -16.79
CA ASN A 629 -4.45 -1.40 -15.35
C ASN A 629 -3.25 -0.95 -14.49
N ALA A 630 -3.44 0.16 -13.76
CA ALA A 630 -2.50 0.69 -12.77
C ALA A 630 -2.69 0.02 -11.39
N GLY A 631 -2.77 -1.32 -11.37
CA GLY A 631 -3.08 -2.11 -10.18
C GLY A 631 -4.07 -3.24 -10.49
N ILE A 632 -4.58 -3.92 -9.47
CA ILE A 632 -5.51 -5.04 -9.63
C ILE A 632 -6.83 -4.55 -10.29
N ARG A 633 -7.29 -5.20 -11.36
CA ARG A 633 -8.66 -5.08 -11.88
C ARG A 633 -9.36 -6.43 -11.68
N VAL A 634 -10.48 -6.49 -10.97
CA VAL A 634 -11.32 -7.71 -10.93
C VAL A 634 -12.11 -7.76 -12.25
N VAL A 635 -12.35 -8.91 -12.87
CA VAL A 635 -13.01 -8.98 -14.21
C VAL A 635 -14.28 -9.85 -14.24
N ASP A 636 -14.74 -10.30 -13.08
CA ASP A 636 -15.88 -11.20 -12.95
C ASP A 636 -17.22 -10.63 -13.48
N GLY A 637 -17.33 -9.29 -13.61
CA GLY A 637 -18.49 -8.63 -14.22
C GLY A 637 -18.71 -8.98 -15.71
N PHE A 638 -17.70 -9.50 -16.41
CA PHE A 638 -17.81 -9.93 -17.81
C PHE A 638 -17.05 -11.23 -18.12
N TYR A 639 -16.22 -11.75 -17.20
CA TYR A 639 -15.40 -12.94 -17.42
C TYR A 639 -16.21 -14.17 -17.88
N ASN A 640 -17.39 -14.40 -17.32
CA ASN A 640 -18.23 -15.56 -17.64
C ASN A 640 -19.12 -15.36 -18.87
N HIS A 641 -19.09 -14.17 -19.49
CA HIS A 641 -19.85 -13.94 -20.72
C HIS A 641 -19.34 -14.89 -21.82
N PRO A 642 -20.22 -15.69 -22.48
CA PRO A 642 -19.80 -16.75 -23.40
C PRO A 642 -19.02 -16.21 -24.61
N ASN A 643 -19.32 -14.98 -25.02
CA ASN A 643 -18.69 -14.33 -26.15
C ASN A 643 -17.42 -13.53 -25.79
N VAL A 644 -17.06 -13.41 -24.50
CA VAL A 644 -15.75 -12.86 -24.11
C VAL A 644 -14.74 -14.00 -24.22
N THR A 645 -14.00 -14.04 -25.32
CA THR A 645 -13.15 -15.17 -25.70
C THR A 645 -11.69 -15.00 -25.26
N ALA A 646 -11.22 -13.76 -25.08
CA ALA A 646 -9.90 -13.50 -24.51
C ALA A 646 -9.86 -12.25 -23.64
N ILE A 647 -8.96 -12.25 -22.65
CA ILE A 647 -8.71 -11.10 -21.76
C ILE A 647 -7.21 -10.94 -21.59
N VAL A 648 -6.71 -9.73 -21.85
CA VAL A 648 -5.29 -9.36 -21.74
C VAL A 648 -5.13 -8.23 -20.73
N TYR A 649 -4.37 -8.48 -19.67
CA TYR A 649 -3.89 -7.44 -18.76
C TYR A 649 -2.65 -6.82 -19.37
N SER A 650 -2.76 -5.57 -19.80
CA SER A 650 -1.66 -4.83 -20.43
C SER A 650 -0.90 -3.96 -19.45
N HIS A 651 -1.36 -3.87 -18.19
CA HIS A 651 -0.76 -3.04 -17.14
C HIS A 651 -0.45 -1.61 -17.66
N LEU A 652 0.80 -1.15 -17.51
CA LEU A 652 1.30 0.16 -17.90
C LEU A 652 2.58 0.02 -18.75
N PRO A 653 2.45 -0.16 -20.08
CA PRO A 653 3.54 -0.54 -20.98
C PRO A 653 4.45 0.62 -21.41
N GLY A 654 4.20 1.85 -20.96
CA GLY A 654 4.95 3.02 -21.43
C GLY A 654 4.62 3.40 -22.88
N GLN A 655 5.57 4.04 -23.55
CA GLN A 655 5.35 4.72 -24.84
C GLN A 655 4.95 3.80 -26.01
N ASP A 656 5.28 2.50 -25.94
CA ASP A 656 5.08 1.53 -27.03
C ASP A 656 3.86 0.61 -26.80
N SER A 657 2.89 1.05 -25.99
CA SER A 657 1.65 0.33 -25.61
C SER A 657 1.00 -0.46 -26.74
N GLY A 658 0.61 0.21 -27.83
CA GLY A 658 -0.07 -0.39 -28.97
C GLY A 658 0.80 -1.33 -29.79
N ARG A 659 2.08 -0.99 -30.03
CA ARG A 659 3.01 -1.86 -30.77
C ARG A 659 3.21 -3.19 -30.06
N ALA A 660 3.42 -3.12 -28.74
CA ALA A 660 3.57 -4.30 -27.91
C ALA A 660 2.31 -5.17 -27.96
N LEU A 661 1.14 -4.57 -27.74
CA LEU A 661 -0.13 -5.29 -27.80
C LEU A 661 -0.38 -5.96 -29.15
N VAL A 662 -0.19 -5.24 -30.26
CA VAL A 662 -0.44 -5.79 -31.61
C VAL A 662 0.52 -6.92 -31.96
N SER A 663 1.76 -6.89 -31.48
CA SER A 663 2.70 -8.02 -31.65
C SER A 663 2.19 -9.30 -30.99
N ILE A 664 1.48 -9.17 -29.87
CA ILE A 664 0.84 -10.30 -29.17
C ILE A 664 -0.43 -10.71 -29.91
N LEU A 665 -1.34 -9.77 -30.16
CA LEU A 665 -2.62 -10.05 -30.82
C LEU A 665 -2.43 -10.76 -32.17
N SER A 666 -1.42 -10.37 -32.95
CA SER A 666 -1.12 -10.97 -34.25
C SER A 666 -0.36 -12.30 -34.18
N GLY A 667 0.13 -12.70 -33.00
CA GLY A 667 0.96 -13.90 -32.84
C GLY A 667 2.40 -13.74 -33.31
N GLN A 668 2.86 -12.50 -33.60
CA GLN A 668 4.27 -12.23 -33.86
C GLN A 668 5.14 -12.65 -32.66
N THR A 669 4.63 -12.43 -31.45
CA THR A 669 5.25 -12.88 -30.20
C THR A 669 4.19 -13.54 -29.34
N SER A 670 4.52 -14.68 -28.72
CA SER A 670 3.65 -15.30 -27.72
C SER A 670 3.66 -14.46 -26.43
N PRO A 671 2.49 -14.23 -25.79
CA PRO A 671 2.49 -13.61 -24.47
C PRO A 671 3.26 -14.49 -23.50
N SER A 672 4.07 -13.86 -22.65
CA SER A 672 4.93 -14.54 -21.67
C SER A 672 4.90 -13.90 -20.30
N GLY A 673 4.10 -12.86 -20.11
CA GLY A 673 3.94 -12.23 -18.81
C GLY A 673 3.11 -13.11 -17.87
N LYS A 674 3.35 -12.98 -16.56
CA LYS A 674 2.58 -13.62 -15.49
C LYS A 674 2.26 -12.61 -14.39
N LEU A 675 1.07 -12.69 -13.80
CA LEU A 675 0.57 -11.72 -12.82
C LEU A 675 1.53 -11.60 -11.60
N PRO A 676 2.01 -10.39 -11.27
CA PRO A 676 2.87 -10.16 -10.09
C PRO A 676 2.06 -9.92 -8.80
N TYR A 677 0.77 -10.26 -8.80
CA TYR A 677 -0.21 -10.13 -7.73
C TYR A 677 -1.36 -11.12 -7.96
N THR A 678 -2.20 -11.34 -6.95
CA THR A 678 -3.40 -12.19 -7.03
C THR A 678 -4.61 -11.40 -7.50
N VAL A 679 -5.44 -11.95 -8.40
CA VAL A 679 -6.73 -11.36 -8.83
C VAL A 679 -7.88 -12.19 -8.27
N ALA A 680 -8.72 -11.58 -7.43
CA ALA A 680 -9.88 -12.22 -6.82
C ALA A 680 -11.05 -12.39 -7.80
N LYS A 681 -11.99 -13.29 -7.44
CA LYS A 681 -13.31 -13.37 -8.11
C LYS A 681 -14.19 -12.21 -7.65
N ASN A 682 -14.16 -11.86 -6.36
CA ASN A 682 -14.86 -10.72 -5.79
C ASN A 682 -13.91 -9.82 -5.00
N GLU A 683 -14.14 -8.51 -5.00
CA GLU A 683 -13.32 -7.57 -4.21
C GLU A 683 -13.33 -7.90 -2.72
N SER A 684 -14.47 -8.40 -2.20
CA SER A 684 -14.61 -8.79 -0.81
C SER A 684 -13.66 -9.92 -0.39
N ASP A 685 -13.14 -10.71 -1.34
CA ASP A 685 -12.22 -11.82 -1.05
C ASP A 685 -10.87 -11.33 -0.49
N TYR A 686 -10.49 -10.07 -0.76
CA TYR A 686 -9.31 -9.45 -0.13
C TYR A 686 -9.53 -9.12 1.35
N GLY A 687 -10.79 -9.09 1.83
CA GLY A 687 -11.13 -8.80 3.22
C GLY A 687 -10.49 -7.49 3.72
N LYS A 688 -9.74 -7.58 4.83
CA LYS A 688 -9.04 -6.44 5.43
C LYS A 688 -7.89 -5.87 4.58
N LEU A 689 -7.48 -6.58 3.53
CA LEU A 689 -6.45 -6.16 2.58
C LEU A 689 -7.03 -5.42 1.36
N LEU A 690 -8.36 -5.23 1.31
CA LEU A 690 -8.99 -4.49 0.23
C LEU A 690 -8.70 -2.99 0.35
N SER A 691 -9.00 -2.41 1.50
CA SER A 691 -9.07 -0.96 1.74
C SER A 691 -8.10 -0.49 2.83
N PRO A 692 -7.62 0.76 2.78
CA PRO A 692 -6.77 1.32 3.84
C PRO A 692 -7.51 1.42 5.18
N ALA A 693 -6.76 1.49 6.27
CA ALA A 693 -7.32 1.81 7.57
C ALA A 693 -7.85 3.24 7.58
N LEU A 694 -9.06 3.44 8.11
CA LEU A 694 -9.66 4.76 8.26
C LEU A 694 -9.34 5.34 9.65
N PRO A 695 -9.29 6.67 9.80
CA PRO A 695 -9.19 7.30 11.11
C PRO A 695 -10.39 6.91 12.00
N THR A 696 -10.11 6.44 13.21
CA THR A 696 -11.13 6.05 14.20
C THR A 696 -10.74 6.57 15.57
N SER A 697 -11.70 7.00 16.37
CA SER A 697 -11.48 7.38 17.77
C SER A 697 -10.82 6.25 18.58
N PRO A 698 -9.85 6.52 19.49
CA PRO A 698 -9.32 7.83 19.88
C PRO A 698 -8.21 8.38 18.96
N TYR A 699 -7.93 7.74 17.83
CA TYR A 699 -6.76 7.95 16.98
C TYR A 699 -7.03 8.80 15.73
N GLU A 700 -8.06 9.65 15.74
CA GLU A 700 -8.48 10.39 14.54
C GLU A 700 -7.38 11.28 13.94
N PHE A 701 -6.55 11.90 14.80
CA PHE A 701 -5.40 12.72 14.38
C PHE A 701 -4.12 11.91 14.15
N PHE A 702 -4.11 10.62 14.51
CA PHE A 702 -2.98 9.71 14.41
C PHE A 702 -3.48 8.34 13.93
N PRO A 703 -4.03 8.23 12.71
CA PRO A 703 -4.71 7.01 12.27
C PRO A 703 -3.80 5.78 12.39
N GLN A 704 -4.34 4.71 12.96
CA GLN A 704 -3.60 3.48 13.23
C GLN A 704 -3.88 2.44 12.14
N ALA A 705 -2.83 1.91 11.53
CA ALA A 705 -2.91 0.78 10.61
C ALA A 705 -2.16 -0.42 11.22
N ASN A 706 -2.88 -1.27 11.95
CA ASN A 706 -2.29 -2.44 12.59
C ASN A 706 -2.15 -3.59 11.57
N PHE A 707 -0.92 -4.03 11.30
CA PHE A 707 -0.62 -5.08 10.32
C PHE A 707 -0.77 -6.48 10.97
N THR A 708 -1.97 -6.75 11.50
CA THR A 708 -2.28 -7.98 12.25
C THR A 708 -2.21 -9.26 11.41
N GLU A 709 -2.30 -9.13 10.10
CA GLU A 709 -2.10 -10.22 9.14
C GLU A 709 -0.64 -10.71 9.06
N GLY A 710 0.32 -9.93 9.56
CA GLY A 710 1.73 -10.23 9.45
C GLY A 710 2.17 -10.41 8.00
N LEU A 711 2.74 -11.58 7.69
CA LEU A 711 3.26 -11.91 6.36
C LEU A 711 2.17 -12.44 5.40
N LEU A 712 0.93 -12.64 5.87
CA LEU A 712 -0.19 -13.15 5.08
C LEU A 712 -0.84 -12.03 4.27
N ILE A 713 -0.14 -11.59 3.21
CA ILE A 713 -0.66 -10.68 2.18
C ILE A 713 -0.74 -11.39 0.83
N ASP A 714 -1.54 -10.86 -0.09
CA ASP A 714 -1.71 -11.39 -1.45
C ASP A 714 -1.94 -12.92 -1.48
N TYR A 715 -1.22 -13.67 -2.30
CA TYR A 715 -1.42 -15.11 -2.46
C TYR A 715 -1.25 -15.89 -1.16
N ARG A 716 -0.40 -15.42 -0.23
CA ARG A 716 -0.23 -16.07 1.09
C ARG A 716 -1.50 -15.97 1.91
N ALA A 717 -2.21 -14.83 1.83
CA ALA A 717 -3.50 -14.66 2.48
C ALA A 717 -4.56 -15.57 1.86
N PHE A 718 -4.61 -15.62 0.52
CA PHE A 718 -5.55 -16.47 -0.23
C PHE A 718 -5.32 -17.95 0.06
N ASP A 719 -4.07 -18.39 0.12
CA ASP A 719 -3.71 -19.77 0.44
C ASP A 719 -4.04 -20.10 1.91
N ALA A 720 -3.71 -19.22 2.85
CA ALA A 720 -4.00 -19.43 4.27
C ALA A 720 -5.51 -19.47 4.59
N LEU A 721 -6.32 -18.70 3.85
CA LEU A 721 -7.77 -18.65 3.98
C LEU A 721 -8.49 -19.65 3.06
N ASN A 722 -7.75 -20.41 2.26
CA ASN A 722 -8.29 -21.33 1.24
C ASN A 722 -9.31 -20.66 0.30
N ILE A 723 -9.03 -19.41 -0.10
CA ILE A 723 -9.81 -18.65 -1.07
C ILE A 723 -9.32 -19.02 -2.46
N GLU A 724 -10.25 -19.30 -3.38
CA GLU A 724 -9.93 -19.55 -4.79
C GLU A 724 -9.90 -18.23 -5.57
N PRO A 725 -8.73 -17.76 -6.03
CA PRO A 725 -8.66 -16.55 -6.85
C PRO A 725 -9.27 -16.79 -8.23
N ARG A 726 -9.57 -15.69 -8.94
CA ARG A 726 -9.87 -15.74 -10.37
C ARG A 726 -8.61 -16.11 -11.15
N PHE A 727 -7.51 -15.42 -10.83
CA PHE A 727 -6.17 -15.72 -11.33
C PHE A 727 -5.19 -15.63 -10.17
N GLU A 728 -4.48 -16.71 -9.89
CA GLU A 728 -3.50 -16.76 -8.81
C GLU A 728 -2.23 -15.95 -9.11
N PHE A 729 -1.46 -15.63 -8.07
CA PHE A 729 -0.13 -15.05 -8.23
C PHE A 729 0.76 -15.91 -9.12
N GLY A 730 1.44 -15.27 -10.07
CA GLY A 730 2.27 -15.93 -11.05
C GLY A 730 1.47 -16.67 -12.13
N PHE A 731 0.18 -16.39 -12.34
CA PHE A 731 -0.61 -16.94 -13.46
C PHE A 731 -0.45 -16.12 -14.75
N GLY A 732 -0.40 -16.81 -15.89
CA GLY A 732 -0.41 -16.20 -17.22
C GLY A 732 -0.32 -17.27 -18.31
N LEU A 733 -1.15 -17.17 -19.33
CA LEU A 733 -1.20 -18.09 -20.46
C LEU A 733 -0.16 -17.69 -21.53
N THR A 734 0.31 -18.69 -22.27
CA THR A 734 1.05 -18.49 -23.52
C THR A 734 0.23 -19.07 -24.69
N TYR A 735 0.74 -18.98 -25.92
CA TYR A 735 0.14 -19.67 -27.08
C TYR A 735 0.56 -21.14 -27.21
N THR A 736 1.34 -21.64 -26.25
CA THR A 736 1.75 -23.04 -26.17
C THR A 736 1.53 -23.60 -24.76
N THR A 737 1.88 -24.85 -24.53
CA THR A 737 1.83 -25.49 -23.21
C THR A 737 3.19 -26.01 -22.81
N PHE A 738 3.42 -26.09 -21.50
CA PHE A 738 4.67 -26.55 -20.92
C PHE A 738 4.44 -27.71 -19.94
N THR A 739 5.38 -28.64 -19.90
CA THR A 739 5.45 -29.67 -18.86
C THR A 739 6.74 -29.54 -18.06
N TYR A 740 6.66 -29.93 -16.80
CA TYR A 740 7.75 -29.86 -15.83
C TYR A 740 8.14 -31.28 -15.41
N SER A 741 9.44 -31.54 -15.29
CA SER A 741 9.99 -32.86 -14.91
C SER A 741 11.34 -32.73 -14.22
N ASP A 742 11.86 -33.85 -13.71
CA ASP A 742 13.24 -34.01 -13.24
C ASP A 742 13.72 -33.01 -12.17
N LEU A 743 12.85 -32.62 -11.22
CA LEU A 743 13.27 -31.77 -10.10
C LEU A 743 14.31 -32.50 -9.24
N SER A 744 15.49 -31.91 -9.17
CA SER A 744 16.63 -32.35 -8.35
C SER A 744 17.07 -31.23 -7.41
N LEU A 745 17.54 -31.61 -6.21
CA LEU A 745 18.05 -30.69 -5.20
C LEU A 745 19.46 -31.13 -4.79
N ILE A 746 20.44 -30.28 -5.07
CA ILE A 746 21.85 -30.58 -4.79
C ILE A 746 22.33 -29.62 -3.71
N SER A 747 22.80 -30.17 -2.58
CA SER A 747 23.49 -29.38 -1.56
C SER A 747 24.86 -28.91 -2.07
N THR A 748 25.22 -27.68 -1.77
CA THR A 748 26.53 -27.12 -2.10
C THR A 748 27.62 -27.49 -1.08
N GLY A 749 27.25 -28.09 0.05
CA GLY A 749 28.14 -28.30 1.20
C GLY A 749 28.40 -27.04 2.03
N ALA A 750 27.71 -25.92 1.74
CA ALA A 750 27.79 -24.72 2.57
C ALA A 750 27.29 -25.00 4.00
N PRO A 751 27.89 -24.36 5.03
CA PRO A 751 27.52 -24.57 6.43
C PRO A 751 26.03 -24.33 6.70
N THR A 752 25.41 -25.13 7.58
CA THR A 752 23.99 -25.04 7.94
C THR A 752 23.77 -24.78 9.43
N GLN A 753 24.72 -24.13 10.11
CA GLN A 753 24.55 -23.72 11.52
C GLN A 753 23.30 -22.85 11.70
N THR A 754 22.72 -22.86 12.89
CA THR A 754 21.42 -22.22 13.16
C THR A 754 21.40 -20.72 12.84
N TYR A 755 22.44 -19.98 13.24
CA TYR A 755 22.53 -18.53 13.06
C TYR A 755 23.74 -18.14 12.21
N PRO A 756 23.61 -17.11 11.36
CA PRO A 756 24.72 -16.56 10.59
C PRO A 756 25.77 -15.89 11.50
N THR A 757 27.03 -16.02 11.12
CA THR A 757 28.22 -15.50 11.84
C THR A 757 29.08 -14.56 11.01
N GLY A 758 28.73 -14.35 9.73
CA GLY A 758 29.46 -13.48 8.82
C GLY A 758 29.49 -12.03 9.30
N GLU A 759 30.48 -11.27 8.81
CA GLU A 759 30.51 -9.83 9.03
C GLU A 759 29.31 -9.16 8.36
N ILE A 760 28.87 -8.02 8.89
CA ILE A 760 27.76 -7.25 8.31
C ILE A 760 28.32 -6.35 7.19
N LEU A 761 27.89 -6.62 5.97
CA LEU A 761 28.14 -5.78 4.78
C LEU A 761 26.79 -5.27 4.22
N PRO A 762 26.77 -4.39 3.20
CA PRO A 762 25.52 -4.00 2.56
C PRO A 762 24.69 -5.22 2.15
N GLY A 763 23.49 -5.34 2.72
CA GLY A 763 22.59 -6.48 2.56
C GLY A 763 22.47 -7.41 3.78
N GLY A 764 23.30 -7.23 4.81
CA GLY A 764 23.30 -8.03 6.04
C GLY A 764 24.55 -8.87 6.23
N LYS A 765 24.50 -9.82 7.17
CA LYS A 765 25.59 -10.79 7.40
C LYS A 765 25.92 -11.54 6.11
N THR A 766 27.20 -11.62 5.75
CA THR A 766 27.64 -12.13 4.44
C THR A 766 27.18 -13.57 4.14
N ASP A 767 27.15 -14.42 5.15
CA ASP A 767 26.79 -15.83 5.06
C ASP A 767 25.26 -16.08 4.98
N LEU A 768 24.43 -15.02 5.06
CA LEU A 768 23.02 -15.07 4.64
C LEU A 768 22.85 -15.36 3.16
N TRP A 769 23.86 -14.99 2.35
CA TRP A 769 23.82 -15.07 0.91
C TRP A 769 24.51 -16.32 0.35
N ASP A 770 25.05 -17.16 1.23
CA ASP A 770 25.59 -18.46 0.85
C ASP A 770 24.49 -19.32 0.25
N VAL A 771 24.75 -19.87 -0.95
CA VAL A 771 23.85 -20.82 -1.60
C VAL A 771 23.99 -22.16 -0.89
N LEU A 772 22.93 -22.63 -0.21
CA LEU A 772 22.93 -23.90 0.50
C LEU A 772 22.52 -25.06 -0.41
N PHE A 773 21.58 -24.80 -1.32
CA PHE A 773 21.06 -25.78 -2.26
C PHE A 773 20.88 -25.16 -3.64
N THR A 774 21.10 -25.96 -4.68
CA THR A 774 20.70 -25.65 -6.05
C THR A 774 19.60 -26.61 -6.47
N ALA A 775 18.41 -26.08 -6.75
CA ALA A 775 17.32 -26.83 -7.36
C ALA A 775 17.43 -26.73 -8.88
N THR A 776 17.22 -27.83 -9.60
CA THR A 776 17.17 -27.83 -11.07
C THR A 776 15.98 -28.65 -11.54
N ALA A 777 15.17 -28.12 -12.44
CA ALA A 777 14.06 -28.82 -13.07
C ALA A 777 14.13 -28.69 -14.60
N THR A 778 13.56 -29.65 -15.32
CA THR A 778 13.43 -29.61 -16.79
C THR A 778 12.06 -29.04 -17.15
N VAL A 779 12.03 -28.02 -18.01
CA VAL A 779 10.81 -27.47 -18.62
C VAL A 779 10.80 -27.79 -20.11
N THR A 780 9.71 -28.37 -20.61
CA THR A 780 9.57 -28.74 -22.02
C THR A 780 8.37 -28.04 -22.64
N ASN A 781 8.56 -27.42 -23.81
CA ASN A 781 7.46 -26.91 -24.61
C ASN A 781 6.77 -28.09 -25.32
N THR A 782 5.54 -28.39 -24.93
CA THR A 782 4.76 -29.54 -25.43
C THR A 782 3.66 -29.18 -26.41
N GLY A 783 3.46 -27.89 -26.69
CA GLY A 783 2.58 -27.49 -27.79
C GLY A 783 3.21 -27.74 -29.16
N SER A 784 2.43 -27.52 -30.22
CA SER A 784 2.81 -27.87 -31.59
C SER A 784 3.17 -26.67 -32.47
N ASP A 785 2.67 -25.47 -32.13
CA ASP A 785 2.56 -24.38 -33.12
C ASP A 785 3.42 -23.15 -32.78
N TYR A 786 3.73 -22.91 -31.50
CA TYR A 786 4.39 -21.68 -31.07
C TYR A 786 5.58 -21.92 -30.15
N PRO A 787 6.76 -21.32 -30.44
CA PRO A 787 7.75 -21.07 -29.40
C PRO A 787 7.20 -20.01 -28.44
N ALA A 788 7.56 -20.10 -27.17
CA ALA A 788 7.23 -19.08 -26.18
C ALA A 788 8.26 -19.06 -25.06
N ALA A 789 8.36 -17.92 -24.38
CA ALA A 789 9.05 -17.84 -23.12
C ALA A 789 8.18 -18.36 -21.99
N GLU A 790 8.73 -19.27 -21.16
CA GLU A 790 8.08 -19.76 -19.95
C GLU A 790 8.79 -19.23 -18.71
N ILE A 791 8.00 -18.86 -17.69
CA ILE A 791 8.49 -18.47 -16.37
C ILE A 791 8.26 -19.63 -15.41
N ALA A 792 9.32 -20.39 -15.13
CA ALA A 792 9.32 -21.40 -14.08
C ALA A 792 9.48 -20.75 -12.71
N GLN A 793 8.68 -21.16 -11.74
CA GLN A 793 8.62 -20.60 -10.40
C GLN A 793 8.93 -21.68 -9.36
N LEU A 794 9.71 -21.32 -8.33
CA LEU A 794 10.05 -22.17 -7.20
C LEU A 794 9.51 -21.57 -5.91
N TYR A 795 8.78 -22.39 -5.15
CA TYR A 795 8.23 -22.05 -3.84
C TYR A 795 8.82 -22.95 -2.76
N VAL A 796 9.02 -22.37 -1.57
CA VAL A 796 9.50 -23.10 -0.39
C VAL A 796 8.48 -22.99 0.74
N THR A 797 8.12 -24.13 1.33
CA THR A 797 7.42 -24.17 2.62
C THR A 797 8.44 -24.42 3.72
N ILE A 798 8.66 -23.41 4.55
CA ILE A 798 9.60 -23.45 5.68
C ILE A 798 8.90 -24.06 6.90
N PRO A 799 9.50 -25.04 7.60
CA PRO A 799 8.90 -25.70 8.75
C PRO A 799 8.56 -24.68 9.85
N ASN A 800 7.34 -24.74 10.39
CA ASN A 800 6.88 -23.89 11.49
C ASN A 800 6.91 -22.36 11.23
N ALA A 801 7.01 -21.90 9.98
CA ALA A 801 7.06 -20.46 9.66
C ALA A 801 5.70 -19.74 9.69
N GLY A 802 4.58 -20.48 9.72
CA GLY A 802 3.23 -19.91 9.85
C GLY A 802 2.66 -19.20 8.61
N VAL A 803 3.34 -19.25 7.45
CA VAL A 803 3.01 -18.46 6.25
C VAL A 803 2.82 -19.28 4.97
N GLY A 804 2.85 -20.62 5.08
CA GLY A 804 2.73 -21.52 3.94
C GLY A 804 3.89 -21.41 2.96
N ARG A 805 3.59 -21.62 1.67
CA ARG A 805 4.56 -21.61 0.56
C ARG A 805 5.00 -20.19 0.24
N GLN A 806 6.28 -20.00 -0.05
CA GLN A 806 6.86 -18.69 -0.34
C GLN A 806 7.70 -18.73 -1.61
N LEU A 807 7.52 -17.76 -2.52
CA LEU A 807 8.37 -17.66 -3.71
C LEU A 807 9.83 -17.48 -3.28
N ARG A 808 10.73 -18.30 -3.85
CA ARG A 808 12.19 -18.27 -3.60
C ARG A 808 13.02 -18.45 -4.86
N GLY A 809 12.39 -18.50 -6.02
CA GLY A 809 13.08 -18.55 -7.30
C GLY A 809 12.15 -18.37 -8.47
N PHE A 810 12.66 -17.76 -9.53
CA PHE A 810 12.03 -17.77 -10.84
C PHE A 810 13.10 -17.79 -11.93
N PHE A 811 12.76 -18.38 -13.07
CA PHE A 811 13.63 -18.47 -14.23
C PHE A 811 12.77 -18.33 -15.49
N LYS A 812 13.13 -17.38 -16.36
CA LYS A 812 12.46 -17.18 -17.64
C LYS A 812 13.35 -17.69 -18.77
N ALA A 813 12.78 -18.51 -19.66
CA ALA A 813 13.51 -19.08 -20.79
C ALA A 813 12.63 -19.09 -22.04
N ASP A 814 13.18 -18.67 -23.19
CA ASP A 814 12.60 -18.95 -24.50
C ASP A 814 12.78 -20.42 -24.85
N ILE A 815 11.68 -21.11 -25.12
CA ILE A 815 11.70 -22.55 -25.41
C ILE A 815 11.00 -22.81 -26.75
N GLY A 816 11.77 -23.32 -27.70
CA GLY A 816 11.26 -23.75 -29.00
C GLY A 816 10.29 -24.94 -28.88
N VAL A 817 9.44 -25.13 -29.89
CA VAL A 817 8.48 -26.26 -29.96
C VAL A 817 9.21 -27.60 -29.77
N GLY A 818 8.74 -28.43 -28.83
CA GLY A 818 9.34 -29.73 -28.51
C GLY A 818 10.69 -29.68 -27.81
N ALA A 819 11.26 -28.49 -27.57
CA ALA A 819 12.53 -28.35 -26.88
C ALA A 819 12.36 -28.39 -25.36
N SER A 820 13.43 -28.80 -24.67
CA SER A 820 13.53 -28.81 -23.21
C SER A 820 14.69 -27.94 -22.74
N VAL A 821 14.50 -27.25 -21.62
CA VAL A 821 15.52 -26.41 -20.97
C VAL A 821 15.59 -26.76 -19.50
N GLN A 822 16.81 -26.82 -18.95
CA GLN A 822 17.04 -26.94 -17.51
C GLN A 822 16.95 -25.56 -16.85
N VAL A 823 16.13 -25.43 -15.80
CA VAL A 823 15.94 -24.19 -15.06
C VAL A 823 16.55 -24.32 -13.64
N PRO A 824 17.70 -23.67 -13.39
CA PRO A 824 18.35 -23.71 -12.09
C PRO A 824 17.82 -22.60 -11.15
N PHE A 825 17.65 -22.94 -9.88
CA PHE A 825 17.31 -22.02 -8.79
C PHE A 825 18.31 -22.16 -7.65
N LYS A 826 18.89 -21.05 -7.22
CA LYS A 826 19.81 -21.00 -6.07
C LYS A 826 19.02 -20.65 -4.83
N LEU A 827 19.07 -21.51 -3.81
CA LEU A 827 18.45 -21.28 -2.51
C LEU A 827 19.53 -20.86 -1.52
N THR A 828 19.52 -19.58 -1.15
CA THR A 828 20.43 -19.02 -0.16
C THR A 828 20.04 -19.40 1.27
N ARG A 829 20.94 -19.20 2.24
CA ARG A 829 20.60 -19.30 3.66
C ARG A 829 19.40 -18.41 4.00
N ARG A 830 19.37 -17.17 3.51
CA ARG A 830 18.28 -16.22 3.74
C ARG A 830 16.96 -16.73 3.19
N ASP A 831 16.97 -17.35 2.01
CA ASP A 831 15.77 -17.91 1.38
C ASP A 831 15.11 -18.99 2.24
N LEU A 832 15.91 -19.70 3.04
CA LEU A 832 15.49 -20.80 3.90
C LEU A 832 15.34 -20.40 5.38
N SER A 833 15.56 -19.14 5.73
CA SER A 833 15.52 -18.68 7.11
C SER A 833 14.23 -17.96 7.47
N VAL A 834 13.91 -17.91 8.76
CA VAL A 834 12.90 -17.03 9.36
C VAL A 834 13.58 -16.02 10.27
N TRP A 835 12.90 -14.92 10.58
CA TRP A 835 13.38 -13.99 11.60
C TRP A 835 13.01 -14.49 13.00
N ASP A 836 14.00 -14.77 13.85
CA ASP A 836 13.79 -15.12 15.26
C ASP A 836 13.73 -13.83 16.10
N VAL A 837 12.53 -13.46 16.54
CA VAL A 837 12.29 -12.22 17.27
C VAL A 837 12.96 -12.20 18.65
N VAL A 838 13.25 -13.36 19.25
CA VAL A 838 13.94 -13.41 20.55
C VAL A 838 15.44 -13.21 20.36
N ALA A 839 16.02 -13.89 19.37
CA ALA A 839 17.44 -13.75 19.06
C ALA A 839 17.77 -12.43 18.32
N GLN A 840 16.76 -11.80 17.69
CA GLN A 840 16.93 -10.68 16.75
C GLN A 840 17.93 -11.05 15.63
N ASP A 841 17.76 -12.24 15.06
CA ASP A 841 18.61 -12.76 13.99
C ASP A 841 17.85 -13.69 13.03
N TRP A 842 18.43 -13.92 11.86
CA TRP A 842 17.91 -14.88 10.89
C TRP A 842 18.24 -16.30 11.33
N LYS A 843 17.21 -17.12 11.52
CA LYS A 843 17.31 -18.50 11.96
C LYS A 843 17.06 -19.45 10.82
N LEU A 844 18.08 -20.25 10.50
CA LEU A 844 17.93 -21.42 9.66
C LEU A 844 17.34 -22.54 10.52
N GLN A 845 16.06 -22.86 10.32
CA GLN A 845 15.37 -23.85 11.15
C GLN A 845 15.81 -25.27 10.77
N SER A 846 16.02 -26.12 11.78
CA SER A 846 16.09 -27.57 11.54
C SER A 846 14.72 -28.11 11.13
N GLY A 847 14.72 -29.21 10.39
CA GLY A 847 13.51 -29.90 9.93
C GLY A 847 13.41 -30.02 8.41
N THR A 848 12.23 -30.46 7.97
CA THR A 848 11.94 -30.74 6.56
C THR A 848 11.28 -29.54 5.90
N TYR A 849 11.88 -29.07 4.82
CA TYR A 849 11.34 -28.03 3.96
C TYR A 849 10.78 -28.70 2.71
N VAL A 850 9.66 -28.18 2.20
CA VAL A 850 9.09 -28.60 0.91
C VAL A 850 9.48 -27.58 -0.15
N VAL A 851 10.01 -28.07 -1.26
CA VAL A 851 10.41 -27.27 -2.43
C VAL A 851 9.55 -27.69 -3.60
N ASP A 852 8.71 -26.76 -4.06
CA ASP A 852 7.75 -26.98 -5.13
C ASP A 852 8.13 -26.15 -6.37
N VAL A 853 8.02 -26.73 -7.57
CA VAL A 853 8.34 -26.06 -8.85
C VAL A 853 7.21 -26.22 -9.85
N GLY A 854 6.89 -25.13 -10.57
CA GLY A 854 5.87 -25.13 -11.62
C GLY A 854 5.65 -23.79 -12.30
N ALA A 855 4.43 -23.62 -12.84
CA ALA A 855 4.07 -22.51 -13.71
C ALA A 855 3.41 -21.34 -12.98
N SER A 856 2.86 -21.54 -11.78
CA SER A 856 2.21 -20.51 -10.96
C SER A 856 2.21 -20.93 -9.49
N SER A 857 1.76 -20.05 -8.59
CA SER A 857 1.62 -20.38 -7.15
C SER A 857 0.69 -21.58 -6.87
N ARG A 858 -0.22 -21.91 -7.81
CA ARG A 858 -1.19 -23.02 -7.68
C ARG A 858 -1.03 -24.14 -8.71
N ASN A 859 -0.15 -23.99 -9.70
CA ASN A 859 0.23 -25.04 -10.63
C ASN A 859 1.69 -25.46 -10.41
N LEU A 860 1.90 -26.35 -9.43
CA LEU A 860 3.21 -26.81 -8.96
C LEU A 860 3.31 -28.35 -9.06
N PRO A 861 3.52 -28.90 -10.27
CA PRO A 861 3.50 -30.35 -10.49
C PRO A 861 4.73 -31.08 -9.91
N LEU A 862 5.81 -30.37 -9.58
CA LEU A 862 7.02 -30.96 -9.01
C LEU A 862 7.15 -30.58 -7.54
N SER A 863 7.47 -31.57 -6.70
CA SER A 863 7.71 -31.36 -5.27
C SER A 863 8.84 -32.29 -4.80
N GLN A 864 9.75 -31.74 -4.01
CA GLN A 864 10.87 -32.43 -3.38
C GLN A 864 11.07 -31.87 -1.96
N THR A 865 11.85 -32.55 -1.13
CA THR A 865 12.15 -32.07 0.22
C THR A 865 13.65 -31.89 0.46
N ILE A 866 14.01 -30.90 1.27
CA ILE A 866 15.34 -30.80 1.88
C ILE A 866 15.19 -30.93 3.40
N THR A 867 16.16 -31.57 4.05
CA THR A 867 16.22 -31.69 5.50
C THR A 867 17.43 -30.96 6.02
N ILE A 868 17.21 -30.00 6.92
CA ILE A 868 18.28 -29.36 7.68
C ILE A 868 18.38 -30.10 9.02
N PRO A 869 19.53 -30.71 9.35
CA PRO A 869 19.67 -31.46 10.58
C PRO A 869 19.56 -30.55 11.81
N GLU A 870 19.19 -31.13 12.96
CA GLU A 870 19.33 -30.42 14.23
C GLU A 870 20.80 -30.13 14.51
N ASP A 871 21.06 -28.93 15.01
CA ASP A 871 22.39 -28.47 15.40
C ASP A 871 22.87 -29.37 16.56
N GLN A 872 23.76 -30.31 16.26
CA GLN A 872 24.43 -31.15 17.26
C GLN A 872 25.49 -30.27 17.91
N GLY A 873 25.06 -29.34 18.78
CA GLY A 873 25.87 -28.24 19.31
C GLY A 873 27.31 -28.64 19.58
N SER A 874 28.25 -27.94 18.94
CA SER A 874 29.69 -28.06 19.22
C SER A 874 30.08 -27.23 20.42
#